data_AF-A0A257AS95-F1
#
_entry.id   AF-A0A257AS95-F1
#
_cell.length_a   1.000
_cell.length_b   1.000
_cell.length_c   1.000
_cell.angle_alpha   90.00
_cell.angle_beta   90.00
_cell.angle_gamma   90.00
#
_symmetry.space_group_name_H-M   'P 1'
#
loop_
_entity.id
_entity.type
_entity.pdbx_description
1 polymer ?
#
loop_
_entity_poly.entity_id
_entity_poly.type
_entity_poly.pdbx_seq_one_letter_code
_entity_poly.pdbx_strand_id
1 'polypeptide(L)'
;MDGRAVMRHRREIIQLSVIVFILVLIQTVSAEQSHSIDIIGVAFDHNQITLRIIPSGVEVLDEAVKDAINIWNNALREFASLYGYDYLSRIELKVVNETSDIFVRYIDELGNACGEAMLSYTFDKRIQKVEIKISRKCVDLNHNLALTVAEHEIGHALGLGHTGYEEDLMYNRLRGFRKPSTLDLYALSVIYEWIKDGSFHPPEVTKVELPKSISYAYLPMEEERVTIRFWMKSELGESLLTERVADRGQLVTYVADEIREYRNETRLVFRGWYRGDELITTSPTISINATSNADYYAYYDVEYHVDVNLGYERISKWVERGSELRVEADEVKEFSNNTRLVFEKWSGDFEGKDRFVKVKVYEPIKASAMWRRQYKVYIISEPQAISEIIGDGWYDEGSKAMIKVLEPIVLLNDGESKAVVGEVFADYELKNFKDLRFENVSEISLNVSSPILVVVRWRFYHHVLISSNYIKPIITDKWVLDGKFVECEVPREFRWDNGTMVRFQRWIGDETSDLNHIKFQVKRPVRVKAEWRIFYLVRYNSTYQVMTNLTAPSSWVEKGSSIYLNASPTIRSLGEGVRAVFQGWRGTLSQTSPYLMIDGVDRPLDLRAEWKKQYLLSIRAPDEAGISDEIWIDSGASYEVYAPPTILLSNNTRLVFTGWTGYECGDPLCNITSISKPINLEAGYRFEWLAKIHVMGYDGEPVKEVDVILRCGDDSVRVASDSTTWIYECNWLVENATWKGFDVSPKQSLYIEKGAQEISIPVRVFKAGFRVTDYLGFPVKDAEVIVSLMNGTVLYEGKTAENGEVWNIGPLPPCDLRVEVRYLWFNSSKTFNIGNSRPIMVMVPISLTTIYISVGITSLLTALMMFTAYRRRRETLKQEYREYYEIPPAYPPPPSPPVAEEEGEAGEHVVVSVEDVLKEIEDEELRKLLKERRKRS
;
A
#
# COMPACT_ATOMS: atom_id res chain seq x y z
N MET A 1 21.33 -6.71 80.74
CA MET A 1 20.54 -5.48 81.01
C MET A 1 19.07 -5.89 81.16
N ASP A 2 18.22 -4.98 81.60
CA ASP A 2 16.90 -5.21 82.21
C ASP A 2 15.92 -6.14 81.45
N GLY A 3 14.93 -6.76 82.11
CA GLY A 3 14.68 -6.81 83.56
C GLY A 3 13.20 -6.82 83.94
N ARG A 4 12.67 -7.99 84.34
CA ARG A 4 11.46 -8.20 85.18
C ARG A 4 11.23 -9.70 85.42
N ALA A 5 11.86 -10.25 86.47
CA ALA A 5 11.56 -11.60 86.99
C ALA A 5 11.93 -11.64 88.48
N VAL A 6 10.98 -11.33 89.37
CA VAL A 6 11.22 -11.13 90.81
C VAL A 6 10.09 -11.74 91.64
N MET A 7 10.48 -12.44 92.71
CA MET A 7 9.64 -12.98 93.80
C MET A 7 8.52 -13.99 93.45
N ARG A 8 8.87 -15.29 93.51
CA ARG A 8 8.43 -16.18 94.61
C ARG A 8 9.32 -17.43 94.72
N HIS A 9 9.15 -18.20 95.80
CA HIS A 9 9.80 -19.48 96.09
C HIS A 9 11.35 -19.53 96.10
N ARG A 10 11.97 -18.88 97.09
CA ARG A 10 13.26 -19.35 97.66
C ARG A 10 13.50 -18.93 99.13
N ARG A 11 12.52 -19.17 100.00
CA ARG A 11 12.60 -19.06 101.48
C ARG A 11 11.48 -19.91 102.10
N GLU A 12 11.78 -21.14 102.54
CA GLU A 12 10.91 -21.93 103.46
C GLU A 12 11.51 -23.27 103.95
N ILE A 13 12.64 -23.73 103.40
CA ILE A 13 13.25 -25.05 103.74
C ILE A 13 14.20 -24.99 104.96
N ILE A 14 14.34 -23.84 105.64
CA ILE A 14 15.25 -23.64 106.80
C ILE A 14 14.50 -23.19 108.07
N GLN A 15 13.16 -23.34 108.14
CA GLN A 15 12.37 -22.99 109.33
C GLN A 15 11.47 -24.10 109.91
N LEU A 16 11.38 -25.27 109.27
CA LEU A 16 10.61 -26.41 109.80
C LEU A 16 11.40 -27.32 110.76
N SER A 17 12.73 -27.34 110.67
CA SER A 17 13.62 -28.20 111.48
C SER A 17 13.94 -27.68 112.89
N VAL A 18 13.41 -26.53 113.29
CA VAL A 18 13.70 -25.88 114.60
C VAL A 18 12.49 -25.88 115.53
N ILE A 19 11.27 -26.08 115.01
CA ILE A 19 10.02 -26.01 115.80
C ILE A 19 9.71 -27.34 116.52
N VAL A 20 10.21 -28.47 116.03
CA VAL A 20 10.00 -29.80 116.66
C VAL A 20 10.88 -30.01 117.90
N PHE A 21 11.89 -29.16 118.13
CA PHE A 21 12.87 -29.34 119.22
C PHE A 21 12.63 -28.46 120.46
N ILE A 22 11.52 -27.73 120.54
CA ILE A 22 11.16 -26.88 121.70
C ILE A 22 9.73 -27.20 122.15
N LEU A 23 9.53 -28.42 122.67
CA LEU A 23 8.36 -28.79 123.48
C LEU A 23 8.63 -29.99 124.42
N VAL A 24 9.90 -30.19 124.79
CA VAL A 24 10.31 -31.06 125.91
C VAL A 24 10.54 -30.17 127.13
N LEU A 25 10.20 -30.66 128.34
CA LEU A 25 10.20 -29.94 129.62
C LEU A 25 9.10 -28.86 129.78
N ILE A 26 7.86 -29.33 129.87
CA ILE A 26 6.96 -28.83 130.92
C ILE A 26 6.61 -30.02 131.82
N GLN A 27 7.02 -29.97 133.10
CA GLN A 27 6.55 -30.92 134.10
C GLN A 27 5.17 -30.49 134.60
N THR A 28 4.11 -31.01 133.98
CA THR A 28 2.76 -30.95 134.58
C THR A 28 2.65 -32.04 135.64
N VAL A 29 2.72 -31.64 136.92
CA VAL A 29 2.26 -32.49 138.02
C VAL A 29 0.73 -32.51 137.97
N SER A 30 0.18 -33.36 137.12
CA SER A 30 -1.22 -33.76 137.20
C SER A 30 -1.40 -34.63 138.43
N ALA A 31 -2.47 -34.40 139.19
CA ALA A 31 -2.82 -35.29 140.29
C ALA A 31 -3.11 -36.70 139.76
N GLU A 32 -2.54 -37.72 140.39
CA GLU A 32 -2.79 -39.12 140.02
C GLU A 32 -4.27 -39.45 140.24
N GLN A 33 -5.02 -39.63 139.15
CA GLN A 33 -6.33 -40.31 139.22
C GLN A 33 -6.08 -41.81 139.34
N SER A 34 -6.48 -42.42 140.46
CA SER A 34 -6.56 -43.87 140.58
C SER A 34 -7.77 -44.37 139.79
N HIS A 35 -7.52 -44.91 138.61
CA HIS A 35 -8.54 -45.60 137.82
C HIS A 35 -8.93 -46.89 138.53
N SER A 36 -10.24 -47.14 138.64
CA SER A 36 -10.77 -48.26 139.39
C SER A 36 -12.08 -48.78 138.79
N ILE A 37 -12.31 -50.08 138.93
CA ILE A 37 -13.42 -50.82 138.34
C ILE A 37 -14.03 -51.73 139.40
N ASP A 38 -15.36 -51.76 139.49
CA ASP A 38 -16.05 -52.70 140.37
C ASP A 38 -16.01 -54.10 139.73
N ILE A 39 -16.03 -55.17 140.53
CA ILE A 39 -16.05 -56.55 140.02
C ILE A 39 -17.18 -57.36 140.66
N ILE A 40 -17.80 -58.27 139.89
CA ILE A 40 -19.00 -59.02 140.32
C ILE A 40 -18.68 -59.96 141.51
N GLY A 41 -17.41 -60.30 141.70
CA GLY A 41 -16.96 -61.13 142.82
C GLY A 41 -17.12 -62.64 142.59
N VAL A 42 -17.26 -63.04 141.32
CA VAL A 42 -17.44 -64.41 140.79
C VAL A 42 -16.46 -64.65 139.62
N ALA A 43 -16.15 -65.91 139.32
CA ALA A 43 -15.25 -66.29 138.22
C ALA A 43 -15.64 -67.66 137.64
N PHE A 44 -15.22 -67.96 136.42
CA PHE A 44 -15.18 -69.34 135.93
C PHE A 44 -14.09 -70.13 136.68
N ASP A 45 -14.28 -71.44 136.83
CA ASP A 45 -13.34 -72.36 137.50
C ASP A 45 -12.50 -73.21 136.53
N HIS A 46 -12.49 -72.77 135.27
CA HIS A 46 -11.75 -73.31 134.14
C HIS A 46 -11.33 -72.14 133.23
N ASN A 47 -10.35 -72.37 132.37
CA ASN A 47 -9.67 -71.31 131.60
C ASN A 47 -9.98 -71.33 130.08
N GLN A 48 -10.38 -72.46 129.50
CA GLN A 48 -10.98 -72.48 128.16
C GLN A 48 -12.48 -72.21 128.28
N ILE A 49 -12.87 -70.95 128.14
CA ILE A 49 -14.26 -70.49 128.30
C ILE A 49 -14.93 -70.56 126.93
N THR A 50 -16.00 -71.34 126.82
CA THR A 50 -16.66 -71.59 125.54
C THR A 50 -17.84 -70.64 125.31
N LEU A 51 -17.95 -70.11 124.10
CA LEU A 51 -19.00 -69.19 123.69
C LEU A 51 -19.78 -69.76 122.50
N ARG A 52 -21.11 -69.70 122.56
CA ARG A 52 -21.98 -70.01 121.42
C ARG A 52 -22.71 -68.78 120.95
N ILE A 53 -22.46 -68.40 119.70
CA ILE A 53 -23.20 -67.36 118.99
C ILE A 53 -24.46 -68.01 118.42
N ILE A 54 -25.64 -67.48 118.76
CA ILE A 54 -26.91 -67.85 118.14
C ILE A 54 -27.09 -66.91 116.94
N PRO A 55 -27.11 -67.43 115.69
CA PRO A 55 -27.09 -66.58 114.49
C PRO A 55 -28.22 -65.56 114.45
N SER A 56 -27.89 -64.29 114.23
CA SER A 56 -28.86 -63.19 114.08
C SER A 56 -29.57 -63.19 112.72
N GLY A 57 -29.05 -63.96 111.75
CA GLY A 57 -29.44 -63.88 110.35
C GLY A 57 -28.79 -62.72 109.60
N VAL A 58 -27.80 -62.04 110.21
CA VAL A 58 -27.01 -60.96 109.60
C VAL A 58 -25.53 -61.23 109.88
N GLU A 59 -24.80 -61.63 108.84
CA GLU A 59 -23.36 -61.95 108.90
C GLU A 59 -22.54 -60.84 109.57
N VAL A 60 -22.79 -59.58 109.23
CA VAL A 60 -22.11 -58.39 109.78
C VAL A 60 -22.22 -58.26 111.31
N LEU A 61 -23.33 -58.75 111.91
CA LEU A 61 -23.53 -58.79 113.37
C LEU A 61 -22.92 -60.05 113.98
N ASP A 62 -23.05 -61.20 113.30
CA ASP A 62 -22.53 -62.48 113.78
C ASP A 62 -20.98 -62.52 113.75
N GLU A 63 -20.33 -61.79 112.83
CA GLU A 63 -18.88 -61.53 112.85
C GLU A 63 -18.47 -60.58 114.00
N ALA A 64 -19.26 -59.55 114.30
CA ALA A 64 -18.92 -58.57 115.36
C ALA A 64 -18.74 -59.22 116.74
N VAL A 65 -19.46 -60.31 117.03
CA VAL A 65 -19.25 -61.10 118.26
C VAL A 65 -17.96 -61.93 118.21
N LYS A 66 -17.57 -62.44 117.03
CA LYS A 66 -16.28 -63.15 116.85
C LYS A 66 -15.10 -62.20 116.99
N ASP A 67 -15.21 -60.99 116.45
CA ASP A 67 -14.16 -59.99 116.56
C ASP A 67 -14.01 -59.47 118.00
N ALA A 68 -15.09 -59.36 118.77
CA ALA A 68 -15.01 -59.11 120.21
C ALA A 68 -14.23 -60.22 120.94
N ILE A 69 -14.51 -61.48 120.61
CA ILE A 69 -13.79 -62.65 121.14
C ILE A 69 -12.32 -62.64 120.73
N ASN A 70 -12.00 -62.27 119.48
CA ASN A 70 -10.63 -62.12 118.99
C ASN A 70 -9.88 -61.00 119.75
N ILE A 71 -10.51 -59.84 119.96
CA ILE A 71 -9.89 -58.71 120.66
C ILE A 71 -9.63 -59.06 122.13
N TRP A 72 -10.58 -59.66 122.86
CA TRP A 72 -10.35 -60.12 124.23
C TRP A 72 -9.22 -61.17 124.31
N ASN A 73 -9.17 -62.15 123.41
CA ASN A 73 -8.08 -63.15 123.35
C ASN A 73 -6.70 -62.52 123.04
N ASN A 74 -6.66 -61.47 122.21
CA ASN A 74 -5.40 -60.77 121.92
C ASN A 74 -4.99 -59.90 123.10
N ALA A 75 -5.90 -59.10 123.66
CA ALA A 75 -5.66 -58.24 124.80
C ALA A 75 -5.19 -59.02 126.05
N LEU A 76 -5.77 -60.19 126.34
CA LEU A 76 -5.34 -61.08 127.42
C LEU A 76 -3.89 -61.58 127.24
N ARG A 77 -3.51 -61.96 126.01
CA ARG A 77 -2.16 -62.45 125.69
C ARG A 77 -1.12 -61.34 125.68
N GLU A 78 -1.45 -60.19 125.10
CA GLU A 78 -0.60 -59.00 125.07
C GLU A 78 -0.39 -58.43 126.48
N PHE A 79 -1.45 -58.29 127.29
CA PHE A 79 -1.33 -57.82 128.68
C PHE A 79 -0.50 -58.76 129.54
N ALA A 80 -0.72 -60.08 129.43
CA ALA A 80 0.09 -61.08 130.11
C ALA A 80 1.58 -60.92 129.74
N SER A 81 1.89 -60.83 128.44
CA SER A 81 3.25 -60.71 127.92
C SER A 81 3.94 -59.37 128.24
N LEU A 82 3.18 -58.28 128.44
CA LEU A 82 3.73 -56.95 128.71
C LEU A 82 3.92 -56.68 130.21
N TYR A 83 3.04 -57.22 131.06
CA TYR A 83 2.99 -56.89 132.49
C TYR A 83 3.28 -58.08 133.43
N GLY A 84 3.53 -59.28 132.89
CA GLY A 84 3.98 -60.45 133.66
C GLY A 84 2.86 -61.29 134.29
N TYR A 85 1.63 -61.16 133.78
CA TYR A 85 0.46 -61.92 134.26
C TYR A 85 0.24 -63.18 133.42
N ASP A 86 1.28 -64.02 133.28
CA ASP A 86 1.33 -65.17 132.36
C ASP A 86 0.12 -66.11 132.44
N TYR A 87 -0.51 -66.24 133.61
CA TYR A 87 -1.70 -67.08 133.80
C TYR A 87 -2.93 -66.58 133.01
N LEU A 88 -3.04 -65.27 132.73
CA LEU A 88 -4.10 -64.73 131.86
C LEU A 88 -3.95 -65.19 130.41
N SER A 89 -2.73 -65.43 129.92
CA SER A 89 -2.51 -65.98 128.57
C SER A 89 -3.06 -67.41 128.40
N ARG A 90 -3.42 -68.07 129.50
CA ARG A 90 -4.08 -69.38 129.52
C ARG A 90 -5.60 -69.28 129.43
N ILE A 91 -6.18 -68.08 129.52
CA ILE A 91 -7.61 -67.88 129.30
C ILE A 91 -7.84 -67.82 127.79
N GLU A 92 -8.67 -68.72 127.26
CA GLU A 92 -8.99 -68.82 125.83
C GLU A 92 -10.51 -68.75 125.67
N LEU A 93 -11.00 -67.66 125.07
CA LEU A 93 -12.39 -67.50 124.66
C LEU A 93 -12.60 -68.25 123.33
N LYS A 94 -13.41 -69.31 123.33
CA LYS A 94 -13.50 -70.23 122.18
C LYS A 94 -14.93 -70.38 121.65
N VAL A 95 -15.14 -70.06 120.38
CA VAL A 95 -16.44 -70.24 119.72
C VAL A 95 -16.73 -71.72 119.50
N VAL A 96 -17.92 -72.19 119.93
CA VAL A 96 -18.41 -73.56 119.77
C VAL A 96 -19.89 -73.59 119.35
N ASN A 97 -20.32 -74.66 118.69
CA ASN A 97 -21.68 -74.81 118.16
C ASN A 97 -22.63 -75.62 119.09
N GLU A 98 -22.11 -76.22 120.15
CA GLU A 98 -22.82 -77.22 120.98
C GLU A 98 -23.31 -76.62 122.32
N THR A 99 -23.09 -77.28 123.45
CA THR A 99 -23.24 -76.65 124.78
C THR A 99 -22.03 -75.76 125.06
N SER A 100 -22.27 -74.57 125.60
CA SER A 100 -21.24 -73.60 125.94
C SER A 100 -21.46 -72.97 127.33
N ASP A 101 -20.46 -72.24 127.81
CA ASP A 101 -20.50 -71.53 129.10
C ASP A 101 -21.22 -70.18 128.95
N ILE A 102 -20.94 -69.48 127.85
CA ILE A 102 -21.57 -68.22 127.45
C ILE A 102 -22.44 -68.46 126.20
N PHE A 103 -23.64 -67.89 126.16
CA PHE A 103 -24.52 -67.89 124.99
C PHE A 103 -24.79 -66.44 124.58
N VAL A 104 -24.42 -66.07 123.34
CA VAL A 104 -24.65 -64.72 122.80
C VAL A 104 -25.80 -64.78 121.81
N ARG A 105 -26.79 -63.88 121.93
CA ARG A 105 -27.87 -63.74 120.95
C ARG A 105 -28.30 -62.30 120.72
N TYR A 106 -28.72 -62.02 119.49
CA TYR A 106 -29.39 -60.76 119.17
C TYR A 106 -30.89 -60.87 119.46
N ILE A 107 -31.46 -59.81 120.04
CA ILE A 107 -32.89 -59.65 120.30
C ILE A 107 -33.34 -58.27 119.81
N ASP A 108 -34.63 -58.10 119.50
CA ASP A 108 -35.08 -56.88 118.81
C ASP A 108 -34.86 -55.61 119.65
N GLU A 109 -35.17 -55.62 120.95
CA GLU A 109 -35.04 -54.46 121.85
C GLU A 109 -34.77 -54.86 123.31
N LEU A 110 -33.87 -54.12 123.99
CA LEU A 110 -33.55 -54.21 125.44
C LEU A 110 -33.97 -52.93 126.21
N GLY A 111 -34.98 -52.21 125.72
CA GLY A 111 -35.44 -50.95 126.29
C GLY A 111 -34.36 -49.87 126.24
N ASN A 112 -33.88 -49.42 127.40
CA ASN A 112 -32.83 -48.40 127.51
C ASN A 112 -31.40 -48.97 127.43
N ALA A 113 -31.23 -50.29 127.36
CA ALA A 113 -29.92 -50.93 127.26
C ALA A 113 -29.63 -51.40 125.81
N CYS A 114 -28.35 -51.55 125.50
CA CYS A 114 -27.89 -52.03 124.19
C CYS A 114 -27.36 -53.47 124.24
N GLY A 115 -26.81 -53.88 125.37
CA GLY A 115 -26.55 -55.27 125.72
C GLY A 115 -27.09 -55.61 127.12
N GLU A 116 -27.07 -56.89 127.47
CA GLU A 116 -27.35 -57.40 128.81
C GLU A 116 -26.69 -58.78 129.02
N ALA A 117 -25.69 -58.87 129.88
CA ALA A 117 -25.09 -60.11 130.37
C ALA A 117 -25.76 -60.61 131.66
N MET A 118 -26.50 -61.72 131.58
CA MET A 118 -27.11 -62.40 132.73
C MET A 118 -26.25 -63.58 133.19
N LEU A 119 -25.56 -63.44 134.32
CA LEU A 119 -24.74 -64.49 134.93
C LEU A 119 -25.56 -65.38 135.89
N SER A 120 -25.30 -66.68 135.88
CA SER A 120 -25.75 -67.65 136.89
C SER A 120 -24.55 -68.30 137.57
N TYR A 121 -24.54 -68.35 138.90
CA TYR A 121 -23.42 -68.85 139.70
C TYR A 121 -23.85 -69.59 140.97
N THR A 122 -22.96 -70.43 141.50
CA THR A 122 -23.17 -71.22 142.72
C THR A 122 -22.98 -70.41 144.01
N PHE A 123 -23.35 -70.97 145.17
CA PHE A 123 -23.13 -70.34 146.48
C PHE A 123 -21.63 -70.12 146.78
N ASP A 124 -20.74 -70.96 146.24
CA ASP A 124 -19.27 -70.78 146.28
C ASP A 124 -18.72 -69.92 145.12
N LYS A 125 -19.58 -69.10 144.48
CA LYS A 125 -19.23 -68.05 143.51
C LYS A 125 -18.62 -68.51 142.17
N ARG A 126 -18.79 -69.78 141.78
CA ARG A 126 -18.41 -70.27 140.43
C ARG A 126 -19.47 -69.86 139.42
N ILE A 127 -19.08 -69.22 138.32
CA ILE A 127 -19.98 -69.01 137.17
C ILE A 127 -20.32 -70.39 136.58
N GLN A 128 -21.60 -70.62 136.30
CA GLN A 128 -22.14 -71.86 135.72
C GLN A 128 -22.65 -71.67 134.30
N LYS A 129 -23.17 -70.47 134.00
CA LYS A 129 -23.67 -70.09 132.67
C LYS A 129 -23.85 -68.58 132.58
N VAL A 130 -23.63 -68.02 131.40
CA VAL A 130 -23.99 -66.63 131.07
C VAL A 130 -24.87 -66.57 129.81
N GLU A 131 -25.89 -65.73 129.82
CA GLU A 131 -26.65 -65.34 128.63
C GLU A 131 -26.35 -63.86 128.32
N ILE A 132 -25.68 -63.59 127.19
CA ILE A 132 -25.52 -62.24 126.63
C ILE A 132 -26.62 -62.00 125.60
N LYS A 133 -27.36 -60.91 125.76
CA LYS A 133 -28.33 -60.41 124.77
C LYS A 133 -27.82 -59.10 124.19
N ILE A 134 -28.00 -58.88 122.88
CA ILE A 134 -27.63 -57.63 122.20
C ILE A 134 -28.85 -57.09 121.43
N SER A 135 -29.14 -55.79 121.59
CA SER A 135 -30.31 -55.10 121.05
C SER A 135 -30.12 -54.73 119.58
N ARG A 136 -30.81 -55.42 118.66
CA ARG A 136 -30.81 -55.14 117.21
C ARG A 136 -31.17 -53.68 116.92
N LYS A 137 -32.17 -53.15 117.63
CA LYS A 137 -32.62 -51.75 117.52
C LYS A 137 -31.57 -50.73 117.98
N CYS A 138 -30.65 -51.09 118.88
CA CYS A 138 -29.54 -50.21 119.24
C CYS A 138 -28.38 -50.29 118.23
N VAL A 139 -28.02 -51.50 117.79
CA VAL A 139 -26.83 -51.69 116.93
C VAL A 139 -27.10 -51.44 115.44
N ASP A 140 -28.35 -51.51 114.98
CA ASP A 140 -28.84 -51.19 113.63
C ASP A 140 -27.89 -51.59 112.48
N LEU A 141 -27.57 -52.89 112.41
CA LEU A 141 -26.65 -53.50 111.42
C LEU A 141 -25.20 -52.96 111.42
N ASN A 142 -24.85 -52.02 112.29
CA ASN A 142 -23.53 -51.41 112.38
C ASN A 142 -22.56 -52.32 113.14
N HIS A 143 -21.64 -52.94 112.39
CA HIS A 143 -20.58 -53.81 112.92
C HIS A 143 -19.84 -53.21 114.10
N ASN A 144 -19.35 -51.98 113.99
CA ASN A 144 -18.50 -51.36 115.03
C ASN A 144 -19.28 -51.12 116.33
N LEU A 145 -20.57 -50.81 116.24
CA LEU A 145 -21.45 -50.62 117.40
C LEU A 145 -21.83 -51.96 118.03
N ALA A 146 -22.11 -52.98 117.21
CA ALA A 146 -22.35 -54.35 117.66
C ALA A 146 -21.10 -54.96 118.34
N LEU A 147 -19.92 -54.67 117.81
CA LEU A 147 -18.61 -55.06 118.31
C LEU A 147 -18.36 -54.42 119.70
N THR A 148 -18.49 -53.09 119.81
CA THR A 148 -18.32 -52.36 121.10
C THR A 148 -19.23 -52.94 122.19
N VAL A 149 -20.49 -53.24 121.87
CA VAL A 149 -21.44 -53.82 122.83
C VAL A 149 -21.06 -55.27 123.16
N ALA A 150 -20.67 -56.09 122.18
CA ALA A 150 -20.22 -57.46 122.43
C ALA A 150 -18.95 -57.51 123.30
N GLU A 151 -17.99 -56.61 123.07
CA GLU A 151 -16.79 -56.46 123.90
C GLU A 151 -17.17 -56.16 125.37
N HIS A 152 -18.07 -55.21 125.61
CA HIS A 152 -18.56 -54.82 126.94
C HIS A 152 -19.25 -55.98 127.68
N GLU A 153 -20.23 -56.64 127.04
CA GLU A 153 -20.97 -57.74 127.66
C GLU A 153 -20.10 -58.99 127.90
N ILE A 154 -19.05 -59.21 127.09
CA ILE A 154 -18.06 -60.28 127.35
C ILE A 154 -17.22 -59.94 128.59
N GLY A 155 -16.87 -58.66 128.81
CA GLY A 155 -16.23 -58.21 130.05
C GLY A 155 -17.08 -58.55 131.28
N HIS A 156 -18.39 -58.26 131.23
CA HIS A 156 -19.34 -58.68 132.27
C HIS A 156 -19.41 -60.20 132.44
N ALA A 157 -19.47 -60.96 131.34
CA ALA A 157 -19.51 -62.43 131.38
C ALA A 157 -18.24 -63.03 132.02
N LEU A 158 -17.10 -62.35 131.93
CA LEU A 158 -15.85 -62.74 132.59
C LEU A 158 -15.77 -62.35 134.08
N GLY A 159 -16.71 -61.55 134.59
CA GLY A 159 -16.80 -61.16 136.00
C GLY A 159 -16.48 -59.69 136.30
N LEU A 160 -16.17 -58.87 135.28
CA LEU A 160 -16.00 -57.42 135.46
C LEU A 160 -17.35 -56.75 135.77
N GLY A 161 -17.34 -55.77 136.66
CA GLY A 161 -18.43 -54.83 136.84
C GLY A 161 -18.24 -53.60 135.95
N HIS A 162 -18.79 -52.47 136.37
CA HIS A 162 -18.59 -51.19 135.67
C HIS A 162 -17.44 -50.38 136.27
N THR A 163 -16.85 -49.49 135.47
CA THR A 163 -16.06 -48.36 135.98
C THR A 163 -16.82 -47.04 135.87
N GLY A 164 -16.39 -46.05 136.65
CA GLY A 164 -16.83 -44.66 136.53
C GLY A 164 -15.99 -43.82 135.54
N TYR A 165 -14.94 -44.38 134.94
CA TYR A 165 -14.09 -43.66 133.98
C TYR A 165 -14.69 -43.71 132.57
N GLU A 166 -15.11 -42.54 132.04
CA GLU A 166 -15.97 -42.50 130.85
C GLU A 166 -15.32 -42.83 129.50
N GLU A 167 -14.01 -43.04 129.49
CA GLU A 167 -13.27 -43.47 128.31
C GLU A 167 -13.14 -44.99 128.20
N ASP A 168 -13.36 -45.73 129.29
CA ASP A 168 -13.08 -47.16 129.39
C ASP A 168 -14.18 -48.03 128.75
N LEU A 169 -13.83 -49.26 128.33
CA LEU A 169 -14.77 -50.20 127.74
C LEU A 169 -15.92 -50.52 128.70
N MET A 170 -15.63 -50.75 129.98
CA MET A 170 -16.60 -51.11 131.01
C MET A 170 -17.30 -49.90 131.64
N TYR A 171 -17.31 -48.75 130.94
CA TYR A 171 -18.14 -47.61 131.33
C TYR A 171 -19.63 -47.86 131.01
N ASN A 172 -20.52 -47.53 131.95
CA ASN A 172 -21.96 -47.86 131.90
C ASN A 172 -22.80 -47.08 130.86
N ARG A 173 -22.17 -46.42 129.87
CA ARG A 173 -22.81 -45.72 128.75
C ARG A 173 -21.93 -45.79 127.51
N LEU A 174 -22.52 -46.09 126.36
CA LEU A 174 -21.80 -46.11 125.09
C LEU A 174 -21.15 -44.75 124.76
N ARG A 175 -19.82 -44.72 124.73
CA ARG A 175 -18.98 -43.54 124.43
C ARG A 175 -18.22 -43.69 123.09
N GLY A 176 -18.82 -44.41 122.14
CA GLY A 176 -18.20 -44.82 120.88
C GLY A 176 -17.29 -46.04 121.06
N PHE A 177 -16.56 -46.41 120.01
CA PHE A 177 -15.69 -47.59 120.02
C PHE A 177 -14.58 -47.47 121.08
N ARG A 178 -14.43 -48.49 121.92
CA ARG A 178 -13.38 -48.65 122.95
C ARG A 178 -13.02 -50.13 123.02
N LYS A 179 -11.75 -50.43 123.32
CA LYS A 179 -11.21 -51.79 123.48
C LYS A 179 -10.93 -52.06 124.97
N PRO A 180 -10.76 -53.33 125.38
CA PRO A 180 -10.32 -53.68 126.73
C PRO A 180 -9.06 -52.90 127.11
N SER A 181 -9.11 -52.23 128.27
CA SER A 181 -8.03 -51.38 128.77
C SER A 181 -7.09 -52.15 129.69
N THR A 182 -5.96 -51.53 130.05
CA THR A 182 -5.10 -52.05 131.12
C THR A 182 -5.79 -52.08 132.50
N LEU A 183 -6.90 -51.36 132.70
CA LEU A 183 -7.74 -51.47 133.89
C LEU A 183 -8.57 -52.77 133.87
N ASP A 184 -9.23 -53.06 132.75
CA ASP A 184 -10.02 -54.29 132.57
C ASP A 184 -9.16 -55.54 132.72
N LEU A 185 -8.02 -55.56 132.03
CA LEU A 185 -7.13 -56.72 131.95
C LEU A 185 -6.41 -56.97 133.29
N TYR A 186 -6.11 -55.92 134.05
CA TYR A 186 -5.64 -56.06 135.43
C TYR A 186 -6.77 -56.54 136.38
N ALA A 187 -8.00 -56.07 136.22
CA ALA A 187 -9.12 -56.57 137.03
C ALA A 187 -9.41 -58.06 136.74
N LEU A 188 -9.27 -58.50 135.50
CA LEU A 188 -9.28 -59.94 135.17
C LEU A 188 -8.11 -60.69 135.81
N SER A 189 -6.93 -60.09 135.96
CA SER A 189 -5.80 -60.73 136.69
C SER A 189 -6.18 -61.00 138.16
N VAL A 190 -6.89 -60.07 138.81
CA VAL A 190 -7.39 -60.26 140.18
C VAL A 190 -8.51 -61.31 140.25
N ILE A 191 -9.45 -61.31 139.29
CA ILE A 191 -10.56 -62.28 139.25
C ILE A 191 -10.06 -63.72 139.05
N TYR A 192 -9.04 -63.90 138.19
CA TYR A 192 -8.53 -65.21 137.78
C TYR A 192 -7.17 -65.58 138.41
N GLU A 193 -6.76 -64.93 139.51
CA GLU A 193 -5.49 -65.24 140.18
C GLU A 193 -5.39 -66.73 140.57
N TRP A 194 -6.50 -67.39 140.87
CA TRP A 194 -6.55 -68.82 141.23
C TRP A 194 -5.93 -69.76 140.16
N ILE A 195 -5.83 -69.34 138.88
CA ILE A 195 -5.18 -70.09 137.80
C ILE A 195 -3.67 -70.26 138.05
N LYS A 196 -3.06 -69.37 138.83
CA LYS A 196 -1.66 -69.40 139.28
C LYS A 196 -1.39 -70.59 140.21
N ASP A 197 -2.29 -70.79 141.17
CA ASP A 197 -2.15 -71.78 142.24
C ASP A 197 -2.89 -73.11 141.93
N GLY A 198 -3.74 -73.12 140.90
CA GLY A 198 -4.39 -74.31 140.35
C GLY A 198 -5.60 -74.83 141.15
N SER A 199 -6.01 -74.11 142.20
CA SER A 199 -7.17 -74.43 143.03
C SER A 199 -8.12 -73.24 143.06
N PHE A 200 -9.33 -73.38 142.53
CA PHE A 200 -10.30 -72.30 142.46
C PHE A 200 -10.58 -71.65 143.82
N HIS A 201 -10.42 -70.33 143.85
CA HIS A 201 -11.01 -69.45 144.85
C HIS A 201 -11.57 -68.21 144.11
N PRO A 202 -12.74 -67.70 144.51
CA PRO A 202 -13.24 -66.45 143.96
C PRO A 202 -12.42 -65.26 144.48
N PRO A 203 -12.45 -64.09 143.82
CA PRO A 203 -11.82 -62.89 144.33
C PRO A 203 -12.45 -62.44 145.67
N GLU A 204 -11.58 -62.06 146.61
CA GLU A 204 -11.99 -61.58 147.95
C GLU A 204 -12.48 -60.11 147.94
N VAL A 205 -12.12 -59.34 146.91
CA VAL A 205 -12.52 -57.95 146.72
C VAL A 205 -13.73 -57.81 145.79
N THR A 206 -14.50 -56.74 145.95
CA THR A 206 -15.60 -56.34 145.04
C THR A 206 -15.24 -55.18 144.14
N LYS A 207 -14.01 -54.67 144.24
CA LYS A 207 -13.49 -53.52 143.48
C LYS A 207 -11.98 -53.63 143.34
N VAL A 208 -11.46 -53.26 142.17
CA VAL A 208 -10.04 -53.26 141.82
C VAL A 208 -9.60 -51.85 141.47
N GLU A 209 -8.42 -51.43 141.94
CA GLU A 209 -7.76 -50.19 141.52
C GLU A 209 -6.47 -50.54 140.75
N LEU A 210 -6.18 -49.80 139.67
CA LEU A 210 -5.01 -50.05 138.83
C LEU A 210 -3.70 -49.68 139.59
N PRO A 211 -2.69 -50.56 139.66
CA PRO A 211 -1.46 -50.25 140.39
C PRO A 211 -0.67 -49.15 139.70
N LYS A 212 0.03 -48.31 140.48
CA LYS A 212 0.86 -47.21 139.96
C LYS A 212 1.98 -47.63 138.99
N SER A 213 2.31 -48.91 138.91
CA SER A 213 3.24 -49.50 137.93
C SER A 213 2.62 -49.76 136.55
N ILE A 214 1.30 -49.68 136.40
CA ILE A 214 0.58 -49.89 135.15
C ILE A 214 -0.19 -48.60 134.81
N SER A 215 0.20 -47.92 133.74
CA SER A 215 -0.55 -46.77 133.23
C SER A 215 -1.84 -47.23 132.55
N TYR A 216 -2.90 -46.41 132.64
CA TYR A 216 -4.11 -46.62 131.84
C TYR A 216 -3.78 -46.49 130.34
N ALA A 217 -4.10 -47.52 129.55
CA ALA A 217 -3.88 -47.55 128.11
C ALA A 217 -4.79 -48.58 127.41
N TYR A 218 -4.95 -48.44 126.10
CA TYR A 218 -5.41 -49.51 125.21
C TYR A 218 -4.21 -50.18 124.54
N LEU A 219 -4.31 -51.47 124.26
CA LEU A 219 -3.23 -52.22 123.63
C LEU A 219 -3.24 -52.06 122.10
N PRO A 220 -2.08 -51.83 121.45
CA PRO A 220 -1.99 -51.58 120.01
C PRO A 220 -1.88 -52.89 119.21
N MET A 221 -2.75 -53.05 118.21
CA MET A 221 -2.79 -54.22 117.31
C MET A 221 -2.47 -53.83 115.86
N GLU A 222 -1.98 -54.79 115.06
CA GLU A 222 -1.65 -54.58 113.63
C GLU A 222 -2.89 -54.48 112.71
N GLU A 223 -2.73 -53.86 111.53
CA GLU A 223 -3.78 -53.61 110.53
C GLU A 223 -3.53 -54.43 109.24
N GLU A 224 -4.56 -55.08 108.69
CA GLU A 224 -4.47 -55.82 107.41
C GLU A 224 -4.51 -54.88 106.18
N ARG A 225 -3.52 -55.01 105.30
CA ARG A 225 -3.43 -54.29 104.03
C ARG A 225 -3.51 -55.21 102.82
N VAL A 226 -4.08 -54.70 101.73
CA VAL A 226 -4.23 -55.41 100.44
C VAL A 226 -3.61 -54.61 99.29
N THR A 227 -3.26 -55.31 98.21
CA THR A 227 -2.53 -54.75 97.06
C THR A 227 -3.33 -54.89 95.77
N ILE A 228 -3.64 -53.75 95.15
CA ILE A 228 -4.28 -53.64 93.84
C ILE A 228 -3.22 -53.27 92.79
N ARG A 229 -3.20 -53.97 91.66
CA ARG A 229 -2.31 -53.64 90.54
C ARG A 229 -3.13 -53.35 89.28
N PHE A 230 -2.85 -52.20 88.68
CA PHE A 230 -3.41 -51.78 87.41
C PHE A 230 -2.37 -52.02 86.32
N TRP A 231 -2.72 -52.81 85.32
CA TRP A 231 -1.91 -53.17 84.17
C TRP A 231 -2.49 -52.51 82.91
N MET A 232 -1.65 -52.25 81.90
CA MET A 232 -2.10 -52.03 80.53
C MET A 232 -1.78 -53.25 79.68
N LYS A 233 -2.68 -53.56 78.74
CA LYS A 233 -2.59 -54.69 77.83
C LYS A 233 -2.96 -54.27 76.42
N SER A 234 -2.17 -54.69 75.45
CA SER A 234 -2.36 -54.40 74.03
C SER A 234 -1.76 -55.52 73.19
N GLU A 235 -1.98 -55.51 71.88
CA GLU A 235 -1.30 -56.45 70.97
C GLU A 235 0.23 -56.25 70.87
N LEU A 236 0.78 -55.22 71.53
CA LEU A 236 2.22 -54.99 71.65
C LEU A 236 2.80 -55.54 72.98
N GLY A 237 1.95 -56.03 73.88
CA GLY A 237 2.34 -56.62 75.17
C GLY A 237 1.60 -56.05 76.37
N GLU A 238 2.06 -56.45 77.55
CA GLU A 238 1.53 -56.07 78.86
C GLU A 238 2.58 -55.29 79.67
N SER A 239 2.16 -54.29 80.45
CA SER A 239 3.03 -53.64 81.44
C SER A 239 2.24 -53.08 82.62
N LEU A 240 2.89 -53.00 83.80
CA LEU A 240 2.27 -52.47 85.00
C LEU A 240 2.15 -50.95 84.88
N LEU A 241 0.92 -50.41 84.99
CA LEU A 241 0.67 -48.97 85.05
C LEU A 241 0.97 -48.45 86.45
N THR A 242 0.44 -49.11 87.49
CA THR A 242 0.62 -48.68 88.88
C THR A 242 0.20 -49.75 89.86
N GLU A 243 0.83 -49.75 91.04
CA GLU A 243 0.44 -50.56 92.20
C GLU A 243 -0.10 -49.66 93.32
N ARG A 244 -1.13 -50.10 94.04
CA ARG A 244 -1.73 -49.41 95.18
C ARG A 244 -1.90 -50.39 96.33
N VAL A 245 -1.17 -50.15 97.42
CA VAL A 245 -1.50 -50.74 98.71
C VAL A 245 -2.61 -49.89 99.34
N ALA A 246 -3.64 -50.54 99.86
CA ALA A 246 -4.83 -49.94 100.42
C ALA A 246 -5.29 -50.75 101.64
N ASP A 247 -5.98 -50.10 102.57
CA ASP A 247 -6.50 -50.77 103.77
C ASP A 247 -7.75 -51.58 103.39
N ARG A 248 -7.98 -52.72 104.05
CA ARG A 248 -8.99 -53.70 103.63
C ARG A 248 -10.41 -53.11 103.69
N GLY A 249 -11.02 -52.88 102.53
CA GLY A 249 -12.32 -52.24 102.34
C GLY A 249 -12.27 -50.83 101.73
N GLN A 250 -11.09 -50.22 101.61
CA GLN A 250 -10.91 -48.86 101.05
C GLN A 250 -11.27 -48.80 99.56
N LEU A 251 -11.90 -47.70 99.12
CA LEU A 251 -12.16 -47.43 97.70
C LEU A 251 -10.86 -46.96 97.01
N VAL A 252 -10.42 -47.70 95.99
CA VAL A 252 -9.26 -47.36 95.15
C VAL A 252 -9.75 -46.95 93.76
N THR A 253 -9.41 -45.73 93.33
CA THR A 253 -9.71 -45.20 92.00
C THR A 253 -8.43 -45.02 91.19
N TYR A 254 -8.49 -45.36 89.90
CA TYR A 254 -7.42 -45.10 88.94
C TYR A 254 -8.02 -44.66 87.59
N VAL A 255 -7.26 -43.86 86.84
CA VAL A 255 -7.66 -43.31 85.54
C VAL A 255 -6.62 -43.72 84.50
N ALA A 256 -7.04 -44.45 83.47
CA ALA A 256 -6.26 -44.71 82.27
C ALA A 256 -6.25 -43.45 81.38
N ASP A 257 -5.19 -43.26 80.60
CA ASP A 257 -5.18 -42.26 79.53
C ASP A 257 -6.04 -42.78 78.36
N GLU A 258 -6.97 -41.98 77.85
CA GLU A 258 -7.84 -42.36 76.71
C GLU A 258 -7.04 -42.69 75.44
N ILE A 259 -5.95 -41.95 75.21
CA ILE A 259 -5.05 -42.14 74.09
C ILE A 259 -3.61 -41.99 74.59
N ARG A 260 -2.75 -42.95 74.24
CA ARG A 260 -1.29 -42.87 74.45
C ARG A 260 -0.59 -42.85 73.11
N GLU A 261 -0.22 -41.65 72.65
CA GLU A 261 0.56 -41.47 71.42
C GLU A 261 2.07 -41.58 71.69
N TYR A 262 2.77 -42.33 70.85
CA TYR A 262 4.21 -42.60 70.95
C TYR A 262 4.96 -41.91 69.80
N ARG A 263 6.24 -41.59 70.02
CA ARG A 263 7.07 -40.82 69.06
C ARG A 263 7.34 -41.53 67.72
N ASN A 264 7.02 -42.82 67.62
CA ASN A 264 7.21 -43.67 66.44
C ASN A 264 5.91 -43.81 65.63
N GLU A 265 5.13 -42.74 65.47
CA GLU A 265 3.91 -42.71 64.65
C GLU A 265 2.90 -43.85 65.00
N THR A 266 2.86 -44.25 66.28
CA THR A 266 2.02 -45.32 66.86
C THR A 266 1.21 -44.75 68.02
N ARG A 267 -0.04 -45.18 68.21
CA ARG A 267 -0.80 -44.88 69.43
C ARG A 267 -1.61 -46.06 69.92
N LEU A 268 -1.92 -46.02 71.21
CA LEU A 268 -2.82 -46.94 71.88
C LEU A 268 -4.09 -46.19 72.25
N VAL A 269 -5.25 -46.74 71.88
CA VAL A 269 -6.58 -46.17 72.19
C VAL A 269 -7.26 -47.04 73.24
N PHE A 270 -7.71 -46.44 74.33
CA PHE A 270 -8.31 -47.16 75.45
C PHE A 270 -9.67 -47.78 75.07
N ARG A 271 -9.84 -49.07 75.38
CA ARG A 271 -11.03 -49.86 75.04
C ARG A 271 -11.89 -50.22 76.26
N GLY A 272 -11.26 -50.47 77.40
CA GLY A 272 -11.96 -50.84 78.63
C GLY A 272 -11.06 -51.44 79.70
N TRP A 273 -11.55 -51.46 80.94
CA TRP A 273 -10.97 -52.17 82.07
C TRP A 273 -11.56 -53.56 82.21
N TYR A 274 -10.71 -54.55 82.39
CA TYR A 274 -11.06 -55.96 82.53
C TYR A 274 -10.44 -56.60 83.77
N ARG A 275 -11.06 -57.66 84.29
CA ARG A 275 -10.50 -58.52 85.35
C ARG A 275 -10.55 -59.97 84.86
N GLY A 276 -9.39 -60.53 84.52
CA GLY A 276 -9.36 -61.72 83.65
C GLY A 276 -10.00 -61.38 82.30
N ASP A 277 -11.02 -62.14 81.90
CA ASP A 277 -11.79 -61.91 80.67
C ASP A 277 -13.07 -61.07 80.89
N GLU A 278 -13.43 -60.75 82.13
CA GLU A 278 -14.64 -59.97 82.45
C GLU A 278 -14.43 -58.46 82.25
N LEU A 279 -15.28 -57.82 81.44
CA LEU A 279 -15.31 -56.37 81.24
C LEU A 279 -15.94 -55.68 82.47
N ILE A 280 -15.15 -54.87 83.16
CA ILE A 280 -15.57 -54.10 84.34
C ILE A 280 -16.18 -52.76 83.94
N THR A 281 -15.58 -52.04 83.00
CA THR A 281 -16.10 -50.76 82.49
C THR A 281 -15.41 -50.33 81.19
N THR A 282 -16.13 -49.64 80.31
CA THR A 282 -15.56 -48.94 79.13
C THR A 282 -15.16 -47.50 79.42
N SER A 283 -15.34 -47.01 80.66
CA SER A 283 -14.80 -45.73 81.11
C SER A 283 -13.29 -45.86 81.37
N PRO A 284 -12.45 -44.86 81.02
CA PRO A 284 -11.05 -44.82 81.42
C PRO A 284 -10.85 -44.76 82.94
N THR A 285 -11.87 -44.28 83.67
CA THR A 285 -11.87 -44.27 85.14
C THR A 285 -12.46 -45.56 85.70
N ILE A 286 -11.69 -46.25 86.54
CA ILE A 286 -12.10 -47.41 87.32
C ILE A 286 -12.06 -47.08 88.82
N SER A 287 -13.08 -47.51 89.56
CA SER A 287 -13.17 -47.42 91.03
C SER A 287 -13.57 -48.77 91.58
N ILE A 288 -12.83 -49.28 92.57
CA ILE A 288 -13.04 -50.60 93.16
C ILE A 288 -12.90 -50.57 94.68
N ASN A 289 -13.57 -51.47 95.39
CA ASN A 289 -13.33 -51.68 96.82
C ASN A 289 -12.19 -52.70 97.00
N ALA A 290 -11.15 -52.32 97.72
CA ALA A 290 -9.97 -53.15 97.97
C ALA A 290 -10.26 -54.20 99.07
N THR A 291 -10.98 -55.28 98.71
CA THR A 291 -11.34 -56.37 99.64
C THR A 291 -10.31 -57.49 99.72
N SER A 292 -9.46 -57.60 98.68
CA SER A 292 -8.48 -58.66 98.44
C SER A 292 -7.46 -58.20 97.40
N ASN A 293 -6.32 -58.89 97.30
CA ASN A 293 -5.31 -58.59 96.28
C ASN A 293 -5.87 -58.88 94.87
N ALA A 294 -5.72 -57.94 93.93
CA ALA A 294 -6.36 -58.05 92.61
C ALA A 294 -5.62 -57.30 91.48
N ASP A 295 -5.63 -57.92 90.30
CA ASP A 295 -5.10 -57.37 89.05
C ASP A 295 -6.24 -56.89 88.13
N TYR A 296 -6.11 -55.68 87.60
CA TYR A 296 -7.05 -55.09 86.64
C TYR A 296 -6.30 -54.62 85.38
N TYR A 297 -6.83 -54.91 84.21
CA TYR A 297 -6.18 -54.69 82.92
C TYR A 297 -6.93 -53.64 82.09
N ALA A 298 -6.31 -52.50 81.84
CA ALA A 298 -6.74 -51.57 80.80
C ALA A 298 -6.32 -52.14 79.45
N TYR A 299 -7.29 -52.62 78.67
CA TYR A 299 -7.07 -53.03 77.30
C TYR A 299 -7.03 -51.81 76.38
N TYR A 300 -6.07 -51.82 75.46
CA TYR A 300 -5.92 -50.82 74.41
C TYR A 300 -5.83 -51.49 73.04
N ASP A 301 -6.57 -50.94 72.08
CA ASP A 301 -6.38 -51.27 70.67
C ASP A 301 -5.19 -50.46 70.11
N VAL A 302 -4.51 -51.01 69.10
CA VAL A 302 -3.29 -50.43 68.52
C VAL A 302 -3.63 -49.73 67.22
N GLU A 303 -3.27 -48.45 67.08
CA GLU A 303 -3.36 -47.72 65.82
C GLU A 303 -1.99 -47.22 65.36
N TYR A 304 -1.79 -47.20 64.04
CA TYR A 304 -0.63 -46.61 63.39
C TYR A 304 -1.03 -45.42 62.52
N HIS A 305 -0.14 -44.44 62.41
CA HIS A 305 -0.36 -43.29 61.54
C HIS A 305 -0.03 -43.66 60.08
N VAL A 306 -0.87 -43.18 59.18
CA VAL A 306 -0.78 -43.35 57.74
C VAL A 306 -0.67 -41.96 57.12
N ASP A 307 0.46 -41.69 56.46
CA ASP A 307 0.84 -40.42 55.85
C ASP A 307 1.19 -40.64 54.36
N VAL A 308 0.18 -40.55 53.50
CA VAL A 308 0.34 -40.76 52.04
C VAL A 308 0.15 -39.44 51.30
N ASN A 309 1.23 -38.98 50.67
CA ASN A 309 1.25 -37.75 49.88
C ASN A 309 0.99 -38.06 48.39
N LEU A 310 -0.19 -37.68 47.89
CA LEU A 310 -0.55 -37.78 46.47
C LEU A 310 0.00 -36.61 45.64
N GLY A 311 0.70 -35.65 46.24
CA GLY A 311 1.29 -34.48 45.57
C GLY A 311 0.29 -33.34 45.32
N TYR A 312 -0.98 -33.66 45.05
CA TYR A 312 -2.11 -32.72 45.04
C TYR A 312 -2.99 -32.79 46.31
N GLU A 313 -2.87 -33.87 47.08
CA GLU A 313 -3.65 -34.17 48.28
C GLU A 313 -2.79 -34.99 49.25
N ARG A 314 -3.11 -35.00 50.55
CA ARG A 314 -2.37 -35.76 51.56
C ARG A 314 -3.33 -36.48 52.50
N ILE A 315 -3.30 -37.80 52.45
CA ILE A 315 -4.05 -38.68 53.34
C ILE A 315 -3.24 -38.85 54.62
N SER A 316 -3.59 -38.11 55.67
CA SER A 316 -2.97 -38.19 57.01
C SER A 316 -4.03 -38.65 58.01
N LYS A 317 -3.94 -39.88 58.51
CA LYS A 317 -4.92 -40.44 59.48
C LYS A 317 -4.32 -41.57 60.32
N TRP A 318 -4.94 -41.84 61.46
CA TRP A 318 -4.72 -43.06 62.24
C TRP A 318 -5.56 -44.22 61.68
N VAL A 319 -5.03 -45.45 61.79
CA VAL A 319 -5.69 -46.68 61.35
C VAL A 319 -5.35 -47.83 62.30
N GLU A 320 -6.37 -48.59 62.71
CA GLU A 320 -6.25 -49.81 63.52
C GLU A 320 -5.29 -50.86 62.91
N ARG A 321 -4.55 -51.54 63.78
CA ARG A 321 -3.63 -52.61 63.42
C ARG A 321 -4.35 -53.78 62.75
N GLY A 322 -3.80 -54.25 61.63
CA GLY A 322 -4.35 -55.32 60.81
C GLY A 322 -5.50 -54.91 59.87
N SER A 323 -6.03 -53.68 59.98
CA SER A 323 -7.05 -53.15 59.07
C SER A 323 -6.51 -52.92 57.66
N GLU A 324 -7.42 -52.98 56.69
CA GLU A 324 -7.11 -52.87 55.26
C GLU A 324 -7.15 -51.41 54.78
N LEU A 325 -5.99 -50.86 54.44
CA LEU A 325 -5.85 -49.57 53.79
C LEU A 325 -5.99 -49.75 52.27
N ARG A 326 -6.77 -48.84 51.66
CA ARG A 326 -6.86 -48.66 50.21
C ARG A 326 -6.51 -47.23 49.85
N VAL A 327 -5.68 -47.05 48.82
CA VAL A 327 -5.33 -45.75 48.25
C VAL A 327 -5.36 -45.87 46.73
N GLU A 328 -5.92 -44.88 46.05
CA GLU A 328 -5.79 -44.71 44.60
C GLU A 328 -5.08 -43.38 44.31
N ALA A 329 -4.18 -43.38 43.32
CA ALA A 329 -3.69 -42.17 42.68
C ALA A 329 -4.40 -41.93 41.34
N ASP A 330 -4.76 -40.68 41.04
CA ASP A 330 -5.28 -40.32 39.72
C ASP A 330 -4.27 -40.69 38.62
N GLU A 331 -4.73 -41.14 37.44
CA GLU A 331 -3.81 -41.43 36.33
C GLU A 331 -3.15 -40.16 35.80
N VAL A 332 -3.97 -39.11 35.71
CA VAL A 332 -3.60 -37.78 35.24
C VAL A 332 -4.33 -36.77 36.10
N LYS A 333 -3.59 -35.91 36.81
CA LYS A 333 -4.15 -34.75 37.52
C LYS A 333 -3.88 -33.49 36.71
N GLU A 334 -4.89 -33.00 36.00
CA GLU A 334 -4.81 -31.71 35.29
C GLU A 334 -5.15 -30.54 36.24
N PHE A 335 -4.44 -29.42 36.07
CA PHE A 335 -4.61 -28.19 36.83
C PHE A 335 -5.03 -27.04 35.91
N SER A 336 -5.66 -26.00 36.48
CA SER A 336 -6.21 -24.85 35.74
C SER A 336 -5.16 -23.97 35.05
N ASN A 337 -3.86 -24.19 35.28
CA ASN A 337 -2.73 -23.44 34.73
C ASN A 337 -1.98 -24.21 33.62
N ASN A 338 -2.72 -24.88 32.72
CA ASN A 338 -2.17 -25.60 31.57
C ASN A 338 -1.04 -26.61 31.93
N THR A 339 -1.09 -27.15 33.14
CA THR A 339 -0.11 -28.08 33.72
C THR A 339 -0.83 -29.34 34.17
N ARG A 340 -0.20 -30.50 34.04
CA ARG A 340 -0.71 -31.75 34.61
C ARG A 340 0.39 -32.63 35.18
N LEU A 341 0.01 -33.53 36.06
CA LEU A 341 0.85 -34.58 36.62
C LEU A 341 0.34 -35.93 36.10
N VAL A 342 1.22 -36.77 35.58
CA VAL A 342 0.94 -38.15 35.14
C VAL A 342 1.61 -39.11 36.13
N PHE A 343 0.87 -40.08 36.66
CA PHE A 343 1.39 -41.01 37.66
C PHE A 343 2.47 -41.92 37.06
N GLU A 344 3.60 -42.10 37.77
CA GLU A 344 4.67 -42.99 37.32
C GLU A 344 4.87 -44.23 38.19
N LYS A 345 4.87 -44.03 39.51
CA LYS A 345 5.14 -45.06 40.53
C LYS A 345 4.90 -44.50 41.94
N TRP A 346 4.93 -45.38 42.93
CA TRP A 346 5.06 -44.99 44.33
C TRP A 346 6.53 -44.85 44.78
N SER A 347 6.70 -44.31 45.99
CA SER A 347 7.95 -44.14 46.72
C SER A 347 7.66 -44.11 48.23
N GLY A 348 8.62 -44.52 49.06
CA GLY A 348 8.38 -44.83 50.48
C GLY A 348 7.82 -46.25 50.62
N ASP A 349 6.92 -46.46 51.57
CA ASP A 349 6.45 -47.81 51.94
C ASP A 349 5.47 -48.45 50.93
N PHE A 350 5.13 -47.71 49.86
CA PHE A 350 4.42 -48.23 48.70
C PHE A 350 5.39 -48.37 47.52
N GLU A 351 5.37 -49.52 46.85
CA GLU A 351 6.21 -49.82 45.68
C GLU A 351 5.38 -50.03 44.39
N GLY A 352 6.08 -50.06 43.25
CA GLY A 352 5.49 -50.42 41.96
C GLY A 352 4.80 -49.27 41.22
N LYS A 353 4.14 -49.63 40.12
CA LYS A 353 3.48 -48.70 39.17
C LYS A 353 1.95 -48.84 39.12
N ASP A 354 1.36 -49.67 39.98
CA ASP A 354 -0.10 -49.71 40.09
C ASP A 354 -0.60 -48.43 40.77
N ARG A 355 -1.66 -47.85 40.25
CA ARG A 355 -2.32 -46.69 40.85
C ARG A 355 -3.11 -47.07 42.10
N PHE A 356 -3.51 -48.33 42.21
CA PHE A 356 -4.27 -48.87 43.32
C PHE A 356 -3.35 -49.60 44.31
N VAL A 357 -3.23 -49.07 45.52
CA VAL A 357 -2.51 -49.75 46.61
C VAL A 357 -3.51 -50.32 47.61
N LYS A 358 -3.33 -51.60 47.95
CA LYS A 358 -4.14 -52.36 48.90
C LYS A 358 -3.23 -53.09 49.87
N VAL A 359 -3.18 -52.63 51.12
CA VAL A 359 -2.22 -53.10 52.13
C VAL A 359 -2.89 -53.25 53.50
N LYS A 360 -2.33 -54.09 54.37
CA LYS A 360 -2.74 -54.15 55.78
C LYS A 360 -1.79 -53.34 56.64
N VAL A 361 -2.33 -52.53 57.55
CA VAL A 361 -1.53 -51.63 58.40
C VAL A 361 -1.03 -52.41 59.63
N TYR A 362 0.23 -52.85 59.60
CA TYR A 362 0.89 -53.53 60.73
C TYR A 362 2.00 -52.70 61.40
N GLU A 363 2.32 -51.55 60.82
CA GLU A 363 3.28 -50.54 61.26
C GLU A 363 2.87 -49.17 60.65
N PRO A 364 3.48 -48.04 61.04
CA PRO A 364 3.22 -46.74 60.41
C PRO A 364 3.57 -46.76 58.92
N ILE A 365 2.77 -46.07 58.10
CA ILE A 365 2.92 -46.05 56.64
C ILE A 365 3.20 -44.63 56.16
N LYS A 366 4.31 -44.44 55.46
CA LYS A 366 4.73 -43.17 54.86
C LYS A 366 5.05 -43.37 53.37
N ALA A 367 4.15 -42.93 52.51
CA ALA A 367 4.28 -43.10 51.06
C ALA A 367 4.09 -41.79 50.30
N SER A 368 4.57 -41.74 49.06
CA SER A 368 4.40 -40.61 48.16
C SER A 368 4.23 -41.07 46.72
N ALA A 369 3.21 -40.57 46.03
CA ALA A 369 3.06 -40.76 44.60
C ALA A 369 4.14 -39.95 43.86
N MET A 370 4.83 -40.59 42.91
CA MET A 370 5.81 -39.96 42.04
C MET A 370 5.16 -39.67 40.69
N TRP A 371 5.37 -38.46 40.20
CA TRP A 371 4.66 -37.89 39.07
C TRP A 371 5.62 -37.35 38.03
N ARG A 372 5.31 -37.58 36.75
CA ARG A 372 5.90 -36.83 35.65
C ARG A 372 5.06 -35.58 35.44
N ARG A 373 5.70 -34.41 35.40
CA ARG A 373 5.01 -33.18 35.01
C ARG A 373 4.91 -33.11 33.49
N GLN A 374 3.73 -32.72 33.00
CA GLN A 374 3.48 -32.34 31.63
C GLN A 374 2.93 -30.93 31.56
N TYR A 375 3.30 -30.20 30.50
CA TYR A 375 2.77 -28.88 30.18
C TYR A 375 2.04 -28.91 28.85
N LYS A 376 1.02 -28.05 28.72
CA LYS A 376 0.23 -27.95 27.51
C LYS A 376 0.90 -27.00 26.52
N VAL A 377 1.09 -27.47 25.29
CA VAL A 377 1.43 -26.63 24.14
C VAL A 377 0.15 -26.50 23.32
N TYR A 378 -0.28 -25.26 23.07
CA TYR A 378 -1.50 -25.00 22.31
C TYR A 378 -1.24 -24.03 21.17
N ILE A 379 -1.79 -24.36 19.99
CA ILE A 379 -1.52 -23.65 18.74
C ILE A 379 -2.75 -22.84 18.33
N ILE A 380 -2.54 -21.59 17.93
CA ILE A 380 -3.54 -20.72 17.33
C ILE A 380 -3.02 -20.27 15.95
N SER A 381 -3.88 -20.35 14.94
CA SER A 381 -3.60 -19.76 13.62
C SER A 381 -4.33 -18.41 13.49
N GLU A 382 -3.63 -17.39 13.02
CA GLU A 382 -4.14 -16.04 12.76
C GLU A 382 -4.10 -15.73 11.24
N PRO A 383 -5.24 -15.84 10.52
CA PRO A 383 -6.55 -16.36 10.95
C PRO A 383 -6.60 -17.89 11.01
N GLN A 384 -7.69 -18.43 11.55
CA GLN A 384 -7.89 -19.86 11.77
C GLN A 384 -8.02 -20.67 10.46
N ALA A 385 -7.65 -21.95 10.52
CA ALA A 385 -7.94 -22.98 9.51
C ALA A 385 -7.44 -22.72 8.07
N ILE A 386 -6.28 -22.06 7.89
CA ILE A 386 -5.61 -21.97 6.58
C ILE A 386 -4.90 -23.27 6.21
N SER A 387 -4.21 -23.89 7.17
CA SER A 387 -3.50 -25.15 7.02
C SER A 387 -3.56 -25.93 8.32
N GLU A 388 -3.40 -27.25 8.25
CA GLU A 388 -3.18 -28.09 9.43
C GLU A 388 -1.81 -27.79 10.04
N ILE A 389 -1.77 -27.69 11.37
CA ILE A 389 -0.55 -27.42 12.13
C ILE A 389 -0.44 -28.50 13.21
N ILE A 390 0.60 -29.32 13.12
CA ILE A 390 0.87 -30.38 14.10
C ILE A 390 1.80 -29.84 15.20
N GLY A 391 1.67 -30.41 16.40
CA GLY A 391 2.52 -30.10 17.56
C GLY A 391 1.79 -29.52 18.77
N ASP A 392 0.46 -29.53 18.79
CA ASP A 392 -0.33 -29.25 19.98
C ASP A 392 -0.40 -30.48 20.91
N GLY A 393 -0.83 -30.25 22.15
CA GLY A 393 -1.10 -31.31 23.12
C GLY A 393 -0.31 -31.18 24.41
N TRP A 394 0.00 -32.31 25.02
CA TRP A 394 0.64 -32.41 26.34
C TRP A 394 2.03 -33.04 26.22
N TYR A 395 3.04 -32.33 26.73
CA TYR A 395 4.46 -32.68 26.59
C TYR A 395 5.16 -32.78 27.95
N ASP A 396 6.04 -33.77 28.11
CA ASP A 396 6.84 -33.98 29.33
C ASP A 396 7.75 -32.78 29.63
N GLU A 397 7.88 -32.40 30.89
CA GLU A 397 8.76 -31.32 31.34
C GLU A 397 10.23 -31.58 30.91
N GLY A 398 10.82 -30.63 30.19
CA GLY A 398 12.15 -30.74 29.58
C GLY A 398 12.21 -31.43 28.22
N SER A 399 11.08 -31.93 27.70
CA SER A 399 10.99 -32.50 26.34
C SER A 399 10.94 -31.42 25.24
N LYS A 400 10.77 -31.84 23.99
CA LYS A 400 10.67 -30.94 22.83
C LYS A 400 9.34 -31.11 22.09
N ALA A 401 8.61 -30.02 21.94
CA ALA A 401 7.50 -29.92 21.00
C ALA A 401 8.05 -29.56 19.61
N MET A 402 7.60 -30.28 18.59
CA MET A 402 7.87 -29.98 17.18
C MET A 402 6.62 -29.37 16.57
N ILE A 403 6.64 -28.07 16.32
CA ILE A 403 5.51 -27.36 15.70
C ILE A 403 5.76 -27.31 14.20
N LYS A 404 4.81 -27.77 13.38
CA LYS A 404 4.95 -27.79 11.93
C LYS A 404 3.64 -27.48 11.22
N VAL A 405 3.67 -26.46 10.36
CA VAL A 405 2.60 -26.16 9.41
C VAL A 405 2.77 -27.08 8.21
N LEU A 406 1.75 -27.87 7.86
CA LEU A 406 1.88 -28.87 6.79
C LEU A 406 1.96 -28.23 5.40
N GLU A 407 1.17 -27.18 5.14
CA GLU A 407 1.18 -26.42 3.89
C GLU A 407 1.56 -24.94 4.17
N PRO A 408 2.86 -24.58 4.24
CA PRO A 408 3.27 -23.22 4.60
C PRO A 408 3.00 -22.15 3.54
N ILE A 409 2.54 -22.56 2.35
CA ILE A 409 2.03 -21.69 1.28
C ILE A 409 0.75 -22.32 0.75
N VAL A 410 -0.39 -21.66 0.99
CA VAL A 410 -1.72 -22.12 0.54
C VAL A 410 -2.22 -21.19 -0.56
N LEU A 411 -2.64 -21.76 -1.69
CA LEU A 411 -3.28 -21.02 -2.78
C LEU A 411 -4.78 -20.82 -2.48
N LEU A 412 -5.27 -19.62 -2.75
CA LEU A 412 -6.64 -19.17 -2.47
C LEU A 412 -7.20 -18.46 -3.71
N ASN A 413 -8.53 -18.33 -3.80
CA ASN A 413 -9.22 -17.66 -4.92
C ASN A 413 -8.73 -18.18 -6.29
N ASP A 414 -8.86 -19.49 -6.53
CA ASP A 414 -8.46 -20.19 -7.75
C ASP A 414 -6.98 -19.99 -8.19
N GLY A 415 -6.11 -19.64 -7.23
CA GLY A 415 -4.68 -19.40 -7.45
C GLY A 415 -4.29 -17.93 -7.66
N GLU A 416 -5.24 -16.99 -7.55
CA GLU A 416 -5.00 -15.54 -7.65
C GLU A 416 -4.63 -14.88 -6.30
N SER A 417 -4.83 -15.60 -5.20
CA SER A 417 -4.42 -15.21 -3.85
C SER A 417 -3.54 -16.32 -3.24
N LYS A 418 -2.69 -15.98 -2.27
CA LYS A 418 -1.99 -16.97 -1.46
C LYS A 418 -1.74 -16.49 -0.05
N ALA A 419 -1.87 -17.40 0.91
CA ALA A 419 -1.42 -17.22 2.29
C ALA A 419 -0.03 -17.85 2.43
N VAL A 420 0.89 -17.16 3.11
CA VAL A 420 2.25 -17.63 3.41
C VAL A 420 2.50 -17.50 4.91
N VAL A 421 3.10 -18.50 5.56
CA VAL A 421 3.48 -18.38 6.98
C VAL A 421 4.51 -17.26 7.13
N GLY A 422 4.15 -16.22 7.88
CA GLY A 422 4.95 -14.99 8.01
C GLY A 422 5.74 -14.92 9.31
N GLU A 423 5.09 -15.20 10.44
CA GLU A 423 5.69 -15.23 11.78
C GLU A 423 5.10 -16.42 12.54
N VAL A 424 5.96 -17.23 13.17
CA VAL A 424 5.56 -18.12 14.27
C VAL A 424 6.07 -17.49 15.55
N PHE A 425 5.14 -17.20 16.46
CA PHE A 425 5.37 -16.60 17.77
C PHE A 425 5.12 -17.64 18.85
N ALA A 426 6.04 -17.83 19.81
CA ALA A 426 5.88 -18.74 20.93
C ALA A 426 6.04 -17.98 22.25
N ASP A 427 4.92 -17.83 22.96
CA ASP A 427 4.81 -17.21 24.28
C ASP A 427 4.83 -18.31 25.35
N TYR A 428 5.63 -18.12 26.39
CA TYR A 428 5.79 -19.06 27.50
C TYR A 428 5.05 -18.49 28.70
N GLU A 429 4.01 -19.18 29.20
CA GLU A 429 3.13 -18.67 30.26
C GLU A 429 3.86 -18.38 31.60
N LEU A 430 5.14 -18.74 31.70
CA LEU A 430 6.08 -18.27 32.71
C LEU A 430 7.13 -17.32 32.08
N LYS A 431 6.99 -16.01 32.39
CA LYS A 431 7.81 -14.85 31.92
C LYS A 431 9.31 -14.88 32.22
N ASN A 432 9.86 -16.03 32.62
CA ASN A 432 11.28 -16.25 32.86
C ASN A 432 12.06 -16.57 31.57
N PHE A 433 11.35 -16.98 30.51
CA PHE A 433 11.89 -17.10 29.15
C PHE A 433 11.44 -15.92 28.30
N LYS A 434 12.23 -15.56 27.28
CA LYS A 434 11.83 -14.55 26.29
C LYS A 434 10.96 -15.23 25.23
N ASP A 435 9.84 -14.62 24.90
CA ASP A 435 8.99 -15.02 23.78
C ASP A 435 9.81 -15.12 22.49
N LEU A 436 9.63 -16.23 21.77
CA LEU A 436 10.41 -16.54 20.58
C LEU A 436 9.64 -16.14 19.32
N ARG A 437 10.32 -15.51 18.37
CA ARG A 437 9.79 -15.12 17.07
C ARG A 437 10.61 -15.75 15.97
N PHE A 438 9.94 -16.43 15.05
CA PHE A 438 10.56 -17.06 13.89
C PHE A 438 9.85 -16.58 12.62
N GLU A 439 10.54 -15.79 11.79
CA GLU A 439 9.96 -15.29 10.53
C GLU A 439 10.19 -16.25 9.37
N ASN A 440 9.16 -16.42 8.53
CA ASN A 440 9.18 -17.19 7.27
C ASN A 440 9.64 -18.66 7.42
N VAL A 441 9.36 -19.31 8.56
CA VAL A 441 9.61 -20.75 8.80
C VAL A 441 8.31 -21.54 8.85
N SER A 442 8.36 -22.80 8.43
CA SER A 442 7.23 -23.74 8.47
C SER A 442 7.30 -24.74 9.64
N GLU A 443 8.45 -24.86 10.29
CA GLU A 443 8.74 -25.89 11.29
C GLU A 443 9.72 -25.34 12.35
N ILE A 444 9.40 -25.54 13.63
CA ILE A 444 10.22 -25.11 14.77
C ILE A 444 10.25 -26.17 15.88
N SER A 445 11.30 -26.13 16.70
CA SER A 445 11.46 -26.99 17.88
C SER A 445 11.50 -26.14 19.14
N LEU A 446 10.60 -26.43 20.09
CA LEU A 446 10.44 -25.68 21.34
C LEU A 446 10.72 -26.60 22.53
N ASN A 447 11.57 -26.14 23.48
CA ASN A 447 11.83 -26.87 24.72
C ASN A 447 10.68 -26.61 25.70
N VAL A 448 10.04 -27.65 26.23
CA VAL A 448 8.84 -27.50 27.06
C VAL A 448 9.21 -27.40 28.55
N SER A 449 9.42 -26.18 29.03
CA SER A 449 9.71 -25.84 30.44
C SER A 449 8.55 -25.15 31.18
N SER A 450 7.48 -24.83 30.47
CA SER A 450 6.23 -24.26 30.96
C SER A 450 5.12 -24.58 29.95
N PRO A 451 3.86 -24.18 30.19
CA PRO A 451 2.89 -24.09 29.10
C PRO A 451 3.36 -23.11 28.02
N ILE A 452 2.98 -23.37 26.77
CA ILE A 452 3.37 -22.55 25.62
C ILE A 452 2.14 -22.27 24.73
N LEU A 453 1.91 -20.99 24.47
CA LEU A 453 1.02 -20.52 23.39
C LEU A 453 1.85 -20.32 22.13
N VAL A 454 1.50 -21.01 21.05
CA VAL A 454 2.12 -20.81 19.73
C VAL A 454 1.13 -20.17 18.78
N VAL A 455 1.43 -18.96 18.30
CA VAL A 455 0.62 -18.22 17.32
C VAL A 455 1.30 -18.24 15.95
N VAL A 456 0.65 -18.84 14.96
CA VAL A 456 1.10 -18.86 13.56
C VAL A 456 0.35 -17.79 12.77
N ARG A 457 1.08 -16.77 12.30
CA ARG A 457 0.55 -15.62 11.55
C ARG A 457 0.79 -15.74 10.06
N TRP A 458 -0.24 -15.47 9.28
CA TRP A 458 -0.20 -15.56 7.83
C TRP A 458 -0.05 -14.19 7.16
N ARG A 459 0.84 -14.11 6.18
CA ARG A 459 1.01 -12.98 5.26
C ARG A 459 0.24 -13.29 3.98
N PHE A 460 -0.81 -12.53 3.70
CA PHE A 460 -1.59 -12.66 2.47
C PHE A 460 -0.94 -11.91 1.32
N TYR A 461 -0.91 -12.54 0.15
CA TYR A 461 -0.49 -11.91 -1.11
C TYR A 461 -1.58 -12.11 -2.15
N HIS A 462 -1.79 -11.09 -2.97
CA HIS A 462 -2.68 -11.14 -4.12
C HIS A 462 -1.89 -10.93 -5.41
N HIS A 463 -2.34 -11.57 -6.48
CA HIS A 463 -1.79 -11.41 -7.80
C HIS A 463 -2.27 -10.10 -8.43
N VAL A 464 -1.33 -9.32 -8.98
CA VAL A 464 -1.60 -8.04 -9.63
C VAL A 464 -1.05 -8.05 -11.05
N LEU A 465 -1.96 -8.05 -12.02
CA LEU A 465 -1.68 -8.10 -13.45
C LEU A 465 -2.12 -6.79 -14.12
N ILE A 466 -1.16 -5.97 -14.53
CA ILE A 466 -1.38 -4.72 -15.27
C ILE A 466 -0.88 -4.89 -16.70
N SER A 467 -1.75 -4.68 -17.68
CA SER A 467 -1.54 -5.01 -19.10
C SER A 467 -1.75 -3.83 -20.05
N SER A 468 -1.24 -3.93 -21.28
CA SER A 468 -1.51 -2.97 -22.36
C SER A 468 -1.43 -3.65 -23.72
N ASN A 469 -2.38 -3.36 -24.62
CA ASN A 469 -2.40 -3.93 -25.98
C ASN A 469 -1.23 -3.45 -26.86
N TYR A 470 -0.58 -2.33 -26.52
CA TYR A 470 0.22 -1.57 -27.49
C TYR A 470 1.67 -1.31 -27.09
N ILE A 471 1.94 -0.96 -25.82
CA ILE A 471 3.28 -0.54 -25.39
C ILE A 471 4.09 -1.74 -24.88
N LYS A 472 3.50 -2.50 -23.96
CA LYS A 472 4.06 -3.73 -23.40
C LYS A 472 2.89 -4.62 -22.98
N PRO A 473 2.79 -5.88 -23.47
CA PRO A 473 1.65 -6.77 -23.18
C PRO A 473 1.37 -6.89 -21.68
N ILE A 474 2.42 -7.09 -20.89
CA ILE A 474 2.39 -7.15 -19.43
C ILE A 474 3.28 -6.01 -18.91
N ILE A 475 2.67 -4.97 -18.33
CA ILE A 475 3.37 -3.86 -17.68
C ILE A 475 3.90 -4.35 -16.33
N THR A 476 3.02 -4.94 -15.52
CA THR A 476 3.32 -5.56 -14.22
C THR A 476 2.60 -6.91 -14.14
N ASP A 477 3.32 -7.92 -13.69
CA ASP A 477 2.81 -9.22 -13.24
C ASP A 477 3.65 -9.53 -11.99
N LYS A 478 3.00 -9.57 -10.82
CA LYS A 478 3.65 -9.85 -9.55
C LYS A 478 2.65 -10.21 -8.45
N TRP A 479 3.16 -10.92 -7.46
CA TRP A 479 2.51 -11.09 -6.15
C TRP A 479 2.78 -9.88 -5.25
N VAL A 480 1.73 -9.29 -4.68
CA VAL A 480 1.81 -8.12 -3.80
C VAL A 480 1.18 -8.47 -2.45
N LEU A 481 1.88 -8.14 -1.36
CA LEU A 481 1.38 -8.31 0.00
C LEU A 481 0.11 -7.46 0.20
N ASP A 482 -0.89 -8.01 0.88
CA ASP A 482 -2.11 -7.30 1.27
C ASP A 482 -1.81 -5.96 1.97
N GLY A 483 -2.68 -4.98 1.74
CA GLY A 483 -2.57 -3.63 2.26
C GLY A 483 -1.43 -2.78 1.65
N LYS A 484 -0.55 -3.33 0.80
CA LYS A 484 0.47 -2.54 0.10
C LYS A 484 -0.12 -1.82 -1.13
N PHE A 485 0.53 -0.72 -1.50
CA PHE A 485 0.17 0.03 -2.69
C PHE A 485 0.91 -0.48 -3.93
N VAL A 486 0.20 -0.52 -5.05
CA VAL A 486 0.80 -0.60 -6.39
C VAL A 486 0.64 0.75 -7.06
N GLU A 487 1.70 1.15 -7.75
CA GLU A 487 1.81 2.40 -8.50
C GLU A 487 2.31 2.06 -9.90
N CYS A 488 1.67 2.63 -10.92
CA CYS A 488 1.95 2.31 -12.32
C CYS A 488 1.63 3.52 -13.21
N GLU A 489 2.53 3.84 -14.12
CA GLU A 489 2.35 4.92 -15.09
C GLU A 489 2.67 4.44 -16.51
N VAL A 490 1.88 4.93 -17.46
CA VAL A 490 2.10 4.77 -18.90
C VAL A 490 2.22 6.16 -19.55
N PRO A 491 2.98 6.31 -20.65
CA PRO A 491 3.09 7.61 -21.32
C PRO A 491 1.74 8.05 -21.89
N ARG A 492 1.43 9.34 -21.81
CA ARG A 492 0.15 9.92 -22.30
C ARG A 492 -0.08 9.70 -23.79
N GLU A 493 0.99 9.67 -24.57
CA GLU A 493 0.97 9.24 -25.96
C GLU A 493 2.24 8.46 -26.32
N PHE A 494 2.11 7.51 -27.25
CA PHE A 494 3.20 6.67 -27.75
C PHE A 494 3.13 6.64 -29.27
N ARG A 495 4.23 6.95 -29.95
CA ARG A 495 4.31 7.10 -31.42
C ARG A 495 5.24 6.03 -32.00
N TRP A 496 4.87 5.45 -33.13
CA TRP A 496 5.73 4.56 -33.92
C TRP A 496 6.14 5.25 -35.23
N ASP A 497 7.32 4.90 -35.75
CA ASP A 497 7.88 5.47 -36.98
C ASP A 497 7.03 5.17 -38.24
N ASN A 498 6.13 4.18 -38.17
CA ASN A 498 5.20 3.83 -39.24
C ASN A 498 4.04 4.82 -39.44
N GLY A 499 4.01 5.95 -38.71
CA GLY A 499 2.93 6.93 -38.79
C GLY A 499 1.68 6.56 -37.98
N THR A 500 1.79 5.63 -37.03
CA THR A 500 0.74 5.34 -36.03
C THR A 500 1.12 5.96 -34.68
N MET A 501 0.12 6.33 -33.90
CA MET A 501 0.24 6.78 -32.51
C MET A 501 -0.91 6.19 -31.70
N VAL A 502 -0.70 5.96 -30.41
CA VAL A 502 -1.78 5.78 -29.44
C VAL A 502 -1.75 6.88 -28.41
N ARG A 503 -2.93 7.31 -27.96
CA ARG A 503 -3.09 8.16 -26.77
C ARG A 503 -3.77 7.37 -25.68
N PHE A 504 -3.26 7.50 -24.47
CA PHE A 504 -3.88 6.90 -23.29
C PHE A 504 -5.30 7.47 -23.13
N GLN A 505 -6.28 6.59 -22.93
CA GLN A 505 -7.66 7.00 -22.68
C GLN A 505 -8.00 6.87 -21.20
N ARG A 506 -7.92 5.64 -20.67
CA ARG A 506 -8.19 5.31 -19.27
C ARG A 506 -7.71 3.91 -18.92
N TRP A 507 -7.59 3.63 -17.63
CA TRP A 507 -7.45 2.27 -17.12
C TRP A 507 -8.83 1.60 -17.00
N ILE A 508 -8.89 0.31 -17.31
CA ILE A 508 -10.08 -0.54 -17.20
C ILE A 508 -9.76 -1.87 -16.51
N GLY A 509 -10.79 -2.55 -16.03
CA GLY A 509 -10.69 -3.80 -15.28
C GLY A 509 -11.11 -3.58 -13.84
N ASP A 510 -10.36 -4.15 -12.91
CA ASP A 510 -10.63 -4.08 -11.48
C ASP A 510 -10.51 -2.67 -10.88
N GLU A 511 -9.64 -1.82 -11.45
CA GLU A 511 -9.44 -0.43 -11.03
C GLU A 511 -9.50 0.48 -12.27
N THR A 512 -10.15 1.64 -12.15
CA THR A 512 -10.42 2.56 -13.28
C THR A 512 -9.93 3.97 -12.99
N SER A 513 -9.40 4.65 -14.03
CA SER A 513 -8.89 6.03 -13.91
C SER A 513 -8.58 6.62 -15.29
N ASP A 514 -8.98 7.86 -15.53
CA ASP A 514 -8.63 8.64 -16.73
C ASP A 514 -7.22 9.28 -16.63
N LEU A 515 -6.49 9.09 -15.52
CA LEU A 515 -5.11 9.51 -15.37
C LEU A 515 -4.14 8.45 -15.89
N ASN A 516 -3.13 8.88 -16.65
CA ASN A 516 -2.08 7.99 -17.19
C ASN A 516 -1.20 7.34 -16.11
N HIS A 517 -1.29 7.85 -14.87
CA HIS A 517 -0.69 7.34 -13.64
C HIS A 517 -1.81 6.83 -12.71
N ILE A 518 -1.65 5.63 -12.15
CA ILE A 518 -2.55 5.06 -11.14
C ILE A 518 -1.80 4.58 -9.91
N LYS A 519 -2.47 4.71 -8.76
CA LYS A 519 -2.01 4.24 -7.45
C LYS A 519 -3.19 3.71 -6.66
N PHE A 520 -3.14 2.44 -6.27
CA PHE A 520 -4.23 1.77 -5.55
C PHE A 520 -3.68 0.84 -4.46
N GLN A 521 -4.49 0.57 -3.43
CA GLN A 521 -4.14 -0.36 -2.35
C GLN A 521 -4.64 -1.77 -2.70
N VAL A 522 -3.76 -2.75 -2.70
CA VAL A 522 -4.10 -4.15 -2.98
C VAL A 522 -4.79 -4.76 -1.77
N LYS A 523 -6.03 -5.24 -1.94
CA LYS A 523 -6.84 -5.96 -0.93
C LYS A 523 -7.53 -7.23 -1.46
N ARG A 524 -7.17 -7.60 -2.68
CA ARG A 524 -7.80 -8.60 -3.55
C ARG A 524 -6.90 -8.79 -4.78
N PRO A 525 -7.09 -9.84 -5.58
CA PRO A 525 -6.52 -9.90 -6.93
C PRO A 525 -6.95 -8.69 -7.76
N VAL A 526 -6.06 -8.16 -8.59
CA VAL A 526 -6.33 -6.98 -9.42
C VAL A 526 -5.82 -7.20 -10.84
N ARG A 527 -6.75 -7.20 -11.81
CA ARG A 527 -6.48 -7.22 -13.25
C ARG A 527 -6.83 -5.87 -13.84
N VAL A 528 -5.82 -5.15 -14.32
CA VAL A 528 -5.96 -3.80 -14.89
C VAL A 528 -5.36 -3.76 -16.29
N LYS A 529 -5.96 -2.95 -17.17
CA LYS A 529 -5.55 -2.81 -18.56
C LYS A 529 -5.62 -1.36 -18.99
N ALA A 530 -4.56 -0.86 -19.63
CA ALA A 530 -4.58 0.46 -20.25
C ALA A 530 -5.38 0.39 -21.56
N GLU A 531 -6.41 1.22 -21.68
CA GLU A 531 -7.18 1.46 -22.91
C GLU A 531 -6.65 2.69 -23.65
N TRP A 532 -6.66 2.63 -24.99
CA TRP A 532 -5.97 3.58 -25.84
C TRP A 532 -6.80 3.95 -27.07
N ARG A 533 -6.83 5.24 -27.40
CA ARG A 533 -7.31 5.75 -28.69
C ARG A 533 -6.19 5.66 -29.72
N ILE A 534 -6.49 5.15 -30.91
CA ILE A 534 -5.54 5.04 -32.02
C ILE A 534 -5.59 6.32 -32.85
N PHE A 535 -4.44 6.86 -33.22
CA PHE A 535 -4.27 7.99 -34.11
C PHE A 535 -3.38 7.60 -35.29
N TYR A 536 -3.70 8.10 -36.47
CA TYR A 536 -2.91 7.94 -37.68
C TYR A 536 -2.40 9.29 -38.16
N LEU A 537 -1.17 9.31 -38.68
CA LEU A 537 -0.58 10.49 -39.26
C LEU A 537 -1.16 10.71 -40.66
N VAL A 538 -1.82 11.85 -40.86
CA VAL A 538 -2.35 12.29 -42.14
C VAL A 538 -1.51 13.46 -42.63
N ARG A 539 -0.87 13.27 -43.77
CA ARG A 539 -0.12 14.30 -44.50
C ARG A 539 -0.84 14.62 -45.79
N TYR A 540 -0.88 15.90 -46.14
CA TYR A 540 -1.17 16.32 -47.50
C TYR A 540 -0.18 17.39 -47.97
N ASN A 541 0.24 17.29 -49.24
CA ASN A 541 1.12 18.25 -49.89
C ASN A 541 0.45 18.80 -51.15
N SER A 542 0.48 20.12 -51.31
CA SER A 542 -0.06 20.83 -52.48
C SER A 542 0.72 22.12 -52.68
N THR A 543 1.07 22.44 -53.94
CA THR A 543 1.69 23.71 -54.31
C THR A 543 0.75 24.91 -54.20
N TYR A 544 -0.56 24.67 -54.06
CA TYR A 544 -1.60 25.69 -53.94
C TYR A 544 -2.56 25.34 -52.78
N GLN A 545 -3.15 26.36 -52.15
CA GLN A 545 -4.01 26.20 -50.97
C GLN A 545 -5.14 25.18 -51.18
N VAL A 546 -5.30 24.26 -50.21
CA VAL A 546 -6.38 23.26 -50.13
C VAL A 546 -7.23 23.60 -48.91
N MET A 547 -8.55 23.55 -49.05
CA MET A 547 -9.48 23.71 -47.94
C MET A 547 -9.72 22.35 -47.27
N THR A 548 -9.66 22.29 -45.94
CA THR A 548 -9.69 21.03 -45.17
C THR A 548 -10.16 21.26 -43.74
N ASN A 549 -10.62 20.20 -43.06
CA ASN A 549 -10.80 20.16 -41.61
C ASN A 549 -9.51 19.81 -40.82
N LEU A 550 -8.40 19.51 -41.50
CA LEU A 550 -7.12 19.26 -40.86
C LEU A 550 -6.50 20.55 -40.31
N THR A 551 -5.93 20.48 -39.12
CA THR A 551 -5.29 21.62 -38.43
C THR A 551 -3.98 22.07 -39.07
N ALA A 552 -3.33 21.21 -39.85
CA ALA A 552 -2.08 21.47 -40.55
C ALA A 552 -1.89 20.50 -41.72
N PRO A 553 -0.93 20.74 -42.64
CA PRO A 553 -0.54 19.79 -43.70
C PRO A 553 0.01 18.44 -43.22
N SER A 554 0.26 18.27 -41.91
CA SER A 554 0.74 17.03 -41.30
C SER A 554 0.16 16.92 -39.88
N SER A 555 -1.00 16.30 -39.73
CA SER A 555 -1.74 16.21 -38.46
C SER A 555 -2.04 14.76 -38.05
N TRP A 556 -2.11 14.53 -36.74
CA TRP A 556 -2.56 13.26 -36.17
C TRP A 556 -4.09 13.24 -36.06
N VAL A 557 -4.73 12.26 -36.67
CA VAL A 557 -6.20 12.11 -36.75
C VAL A 557 -6.62 10.84 -36.00
N GLU A 558 -7.67 10.92 -35.19
CA GLU A 558 -8.16 9.76 -34.44
C GLU A 558 -8.82 8.73 -35.38
N LYS A 559 -8.53 7.45 -35.19
CA LYS A 559 -9.05 6.36 -36.02
C LYS A 559 -10.58 6.42 -36.08
N GLY A 560 -11.15 6.35 -37.29
CA GLY A 560 -12.59 6.45 -37.50
C GLY A 560 -13.13 7.88 -37.62
N SER A 561 -12.28 8.92 -37.51
CA SER A 561 -12.68 10.30 -37.86
C SER A 561 -12.77 10.45 -39.38
N SER A 562 -13.72 11.26 -39.87
CA SER A 562 -13.75 11.68 -41.27
C SER A 562 -12.83 12.87 -41.54
N ILE A 563 -12.14 12.86 -42.68
CA ILE A 563 -11.34 13.99 -43.17
C ILE A 563 -11.79 14.40 -44.57
N TYR A 564 -11.66 15.69 -44.88
CA TYR A 564 -11.88 16.20 -46.21
C TYR A 564 -10.69 17.02 -46.71
N LEU A 565 -10.37 16.87 -47.99
CA LEU A 565 -9.46 17.73 -48.74
C LEU A 565 -10.20 18.25 -49.98
N ASN A 566 -10.29 19.57 -50.11
CA ASN A 566 -10.91 20.23 -51.26
C ASN A 566 -9.88 21.08 -52.00
N ALA A 567 -9.49 20.61 -53.19
CA ALA A 567 -8.58 21.31 -54.10
C ALA A 567 -9.29 22.37 -54.96
N SER A 568 -10.60 22.62 -54.80
CA SER A 568 -11.33 23.61 -55.59
C SER A 568 -10.82 25.06 -55.33
N PRO A 569 -10.84 25.96 -56.33
CA PRO A 569 -11.15 25.70 -57.73
C PRO A 569 -10.05 24.88 -58.43
N THR A 570 -10.47 24.01 -59.36
CA THR A 570 -9.61 23.12 -60.14
C THR A 570 -8.75 23.85 -61.16
N ILE A 571 -9.18 25.02 -61.62
CA ILE A 571 -8.42 25.92 -62.47
C ILE A 571 -8.08 27.17 -61.66
N ARG A 572 -6.81 27.55 -61.63
CA ARG A 572 -6.30 28.71 -60.90
C ARG A 572 -5.46 29.57 -61.81
N SER A 573 -5.92 30.77 -62.13
CA SER A 573 -5.09 31.77 -62.83
C SER A 573 -3.92 32.16 -61.94
N LEU A 574 -2.73 32.29 -62.53
CA LEU A 574 -1.50 32.73 -61.86
C LEU A 574 -1.05 34.12 -62.34
N GLY A 575 -1.85 34.80 -63.17
CA GLY A 575 -1.49 36.02 -63.89
C GLY A 575 -0.93 35.74 -65.29
N GLU A 576 -0.81 36.79 -66.11
CA GLU A 576 0.02 36.85 -67.33
C GLU A 576 -0.11 35.65 -68.30
N GLY A 577 -1.32 35.14 -68.54
CA GLY A 577 -1.51 33.99 -69.45
C GLY A 577 -0.95 32.66 -68.90
N VAL A 578 -0.83 32.52 -67.58
CA VAL A 578 -0.44 31.27 -66.89
C VAL A 578 -1.57 30.80 -65.98
N ARG A 579 -1.86 29.49 -65.98
CA ARG A 579 -2.81 28.86 -65.04
C ARG A 579 -2.30 27.52 -64.52
N ALA A 580 -2.78 27.10 -63.36
CA ALA A 580 -2.61 25.74 -62.85
C ALA A 580 -3.95 24.98 -62.95
N VAL A 581 -3.89 23.73 -63.41
CA VAL A 581 -5.03 22.81 -63.54
C VAL A 581 -4.80 21.57 -62.70
N PHE A 582 -5.72 21.31 -61.77
CA PHE A 582 -5.72 20.14 -60.90
C PHE A 582 -5.88 18.84 -61.71
N GLN A 583 -5.01 17.85 -61.44
CA GLN A 583 -4.96 16.56 -62.14
C GLN A 583 -5.46 15.38 -61.29
N GLY A 584 -5.67 15.60 -60.00
CA GLY A 584 -6.06 14.58 -59.04
C GLY A 584 -5.19 14.56 -57.78
N TRP A 585 -5.65 13.76 -56.82
CA TRP A 585 -4.89 13.30 -55.67
C TRP A 585 -4.05 12.06 -56.05
N ARG A 586 -2.87 11.95 -55.44
CA ARG A 586 -1.95 10.78 -55.46
C ARG A 586 -1.45 10.47 -54.06
N GLY A 587 -0.68 9.38 -53.94
CA GLY A 587 -0.04 8.93 -52.71
C GLY A 587 -0.69 7.65 -52.21
N THR A 588 -1.02 7.57 -50.92
CA THR A 588 -1.71 6.41 -50.32
C THR A 588 -3.07 6.12 -50.95
N LEU A 589 -3.70 7.14 -51.53
CA LEU A 589 -4.93 7.06 -52.32
C LEU A 589 -4.74 7.85 -53.62
N SER A 590 -5.47 7.49 -54.68
CA SER A 590 -5.46 8.22 -55.95
C SER A 590 -6.88 8.44 -56.46
N GLN A 591 -7.24 9.70 -56.76
CA GLN A 591 -8.59 10.10 -57.15
C GLN A 591 -8.55 11.37 -58.01
N THR A 592 -9.37 11.45 -59.06
CA THR A 592 -9.41 12.61 -59.98
C THR A 592 -10.29 13.76 -59.48
N SER A 593 -11.27 13.49 -58.61
CA SER A 593 -12.10 14.53 -57.99
C SER A 593 -11.27 15.50 -57.14
N PRO A 594 -11.47 16.83 -57.25
CA PRO A 594 -10.83 17.81 -56.37
C PRO A 594 -11.29 17.70 -54.92
N TYR A 595 -12.50 17.18 -54.69
CA TYR A 595 -13.04 16.87 -53.38
C TYR A 595 -12.73 15.41 -53.06
N LEU A 596 -11.98 15.20 -51.98
CA LEU A 596 -11.63 13.90 -51.42
C LEU A 596 -12.19 13.83 -49.99
N MET A 597 -13.23 13.02 -49.82
CA MET A 597 -13.74 12.58 -48.52
C MET A 597 -13.12 11.24 -48.17
N ILE A 598 -12.74 11.06 -46.91
CA ILE A 598 -12.31 9.78 -46.35
C ILE A 598 -13.07 9.60 -45.04
N ASP A 599 -14.14 8.82 -45.09
CA ASP A 599 -14.98 8.54 -43.94
C ASP A 599 -14.42 7.40 -43.11
N GLY A 600 -13.81 7.76 -41.99
CA GLY A 600 -13.15 6.84 -41.07
C GLY A 600 -11.72 6.49 -41.45
N VAL A 601 -10.76 7.38 -41.14
CA VAL A 601 -9.33 7.11 -41.34
C VAL A 601 -8.91 5.84 -40.60
N ASP A 602 -8.43 4.84 -41.34
CA ASP A 602 -8.16 3.46 -40.89
C ASP A 602 -6.66 3.12 -40.79
N ARG A 603 -5.80 3.95 -41.40
CA ARG A 603 -4.34 3.81 -41.51
C ARG A 603 -3.66 5.17 -41.75
N PRO A 604 -2.32 5.27 -41.69
CA PRO A 604 -1.58 6.49 -42.07
C PRO A 604 -1.82 6.85 -43.53
N LEU A 605 -1.85 8.14 -43.83
CA LEU A 605 -2.12 8.68 -45.17
C LEU A 605 -1.06 9.71 -45.54
N ASP A 606 -0.46 9.57 -46.71
CA ASP A 606 0.36 10.61 -47.35
C ASP A 606 -0.23 10.91 -48.73
N LEU A 607 -0.69 12.14 -48.93
CA LEU A 607 -1.51 12.55 -50.07
C LEU A 607 -0.89 13.75 -50.78
N ARG A 608 -0.91 13.75 -52.11
CA ARG A 608 -0.39 14.84 -52.94
C ARG A 608 -1.45 15.33 -53.92
N ALA A 609 -1.73 16.63 -53.90
CA ALA A 609 -2.48 17.28 -54.98
C ALA A 609 -1.53 17.49 -56.17
N GLU A 610 -1.85 16.88 -57.31
CA GLU A 610 -1.14 17.13 -58.57
C GLU A 610 -1.75 18.29 -59.34
N TRP A 611 -0.89 19.19 -59.78
CA TRP A 611 -1.23 20.40 -60.53
C TRP A 611 -0.34 20.47 -61.76
N LYS A 612 -0.94 20.60 -62.94
CA LYS A 612 -0.22 20.83 -64.20
C LYS A 612 -0.28 22.32 -64.53
N LYS A 613 0.85 22.92 -64.86
CA LYS A 613 0.87 24.30 -65.38
C LYS A 613 0.43 24.30 -66.84
N GLN A 614 -0.36 25.30 -67.21
CA GLN A 614 -0.76 25.60 -68.58
C GLN A 614 -0.43 27.05 -68.89
N TYR A 615 -0.07 27.28 -70.16
CA TYR A 615 0.27 28.57 -70.71
C TYR A 615 -0.70 28.91 -71.84
N LEU A 616 -1.00 30.20 -72.00
CA LEU A 616 -1.81 30.71 -73.09
C LEU A 616 -0.94 30.87 -74.35
N LEU A 617 -1.42 30.28 -75.44
CA LEU A 617 -0.98 30.55 -76.81
C LEU A 617 -2.08 31.39 -77.47
N SER A 618 -1.80 32.67 -77.74
CA SER A 618 -2.70 33.56 -78.49
C SER A 618 -2.17 33.66 -79.92
N ILE A 619 -2.93 33.19 -80.90
CA ILE A 619 -2.57 33.22 -82.33
C ILE A 619 -3.36 34.34 -82.99
N ARG A 620 -2.67 35.19 -83.76
CA ARG A 620 -3.27 36.33 -84.46
C ARG A 620 -2.90 36.29 -85.94
N ALA A 621 -3.91 36.44 -86.78
CA ALA A 621 -3.79 36.59 -88.22
C ALA A 621 -4.97 37.44 -88.74
N PRO A 622 -4.92 37.92 -90.00
CA PRO A 622 -6.11 38.42 -90.69
C PRO A 622 -7.24 37.36 -90.66
N ASP A 623 -8.50 37.80 -90.57
CA ASP A 623 -9.64 36.90 -90.46
C ASP A 623 -9.72 35.91 -91.64
N GLU A 624 -9.28 36.35 -92.83
CA GLU A 624 -9.22 35.55 -94.06
C GLU A 624 -8.21 34.40 -94.00
N ALA A 625 -7.29 34.39 -93.02
CA ALA A 625 -6.38 33.28 -92.79
C ALA A 625 -7.04 32.13 -91.99
N GLY A 626 -8.07 32.41 -91.19
CA GLY A 626 -8.83 31.40 -90.44
C GLY A 626 -8.08 30.68 -89.30
N ILE A 627 -6.96 31.24 -88.81
CA ILE A 627 -6.08 30.61 -87.81
C ILE A 627 -5.98 31.34 -86.45
N SER A 628 -6.75 32.40 -86.24
CA SER A 628 -6.75 33.17 -84.98
C SER A 628 -7.48 32.40 -83.87
N ASP A 629 -6.80 32.11 -82.75
CA ASP A 629 -7.32 31.29 -81.64
C ASP A 629 -6.60 31.61 -80.31
N GLU A 630 -7.19 31.27 -79.16
CA GLU A 630 -6.62 31.46 -77.81
C GLU A 630 -6.63 30.15 -77.00
N ILE A 631 -5.55 29.39 -77.11
CA ILE A 631 -5.45 28.01 -76.66
C ILE A 631 -4.63 27.90 -75.37
N TRP A 632 -5.15 27.20 -74.37
CA TRP A 632 -4.43 26.91 -73.12
C TRP A 632 -3.75 25.55 -73.18
N ILE A 633 -2.43 25.55 -73.31
CA ILE A 633 -1.63 24.35 -73.59
C ILE A 633 -0.76 23.96 -72.38
N ASP A 634 -0.60 22.66 -72.17
CA ASP A 634 0.18 22.09 -71.08
C ASP A 634 1.67 22.44 -71.17
N SER A 635 2.25 22.78 -70.02
CA SER A 635 3.69 23.01 -69.83
C SER A 635 4.53 21.85 -70.38
N GLY A 636 5.34 22.12 -71.39
CA GLY A 636 6.23 21.17 -72.06
C GLY A 636 5.59 20.38 -73.21
N ALA A 637 4.34 20.64 -73.57
CA ALA A 637 3.74 20.12 -74.80
C ALA A 637 4.17 20.94 -76.02
N SER A 638 4.14 20.32 -77.20
CA SER A 638 4.34 20.95 -78.49
C SER A 638 3.03 21.44 -79.09
N TYR A 639 3.09 22.43 -79.99
CA TYR A 639 1.95 22.86 -80.81
C TYR A 639 2.37 23.22 -82.22
N GLU A 640 1.50 22.95 -83.20
CA GLU A 640 1.78 23.11 -84.62
C GLU A 640 0.66 23.95 -85.26
N VAL A 641 1.03 25.00 -85.98
CA VAL A 641 0.09 25.90 -86.68
C VAL A 641 0.59 26.18 -88.10
N TYR A 642 -0.33 26.18 -89.05
CA TYR A 642 -0.06 26.38 -90.46
C TYR A 642 -0.72 27.67 -90.96
N ALA A 643 0.08 28.68 -91.30
CA ALA A 643 -0.38 29.84 -92.04
C ALA A 643 -0.53 29.49 -93.54
N PRO A 644 -1.68 29.78 -94.17
CA PRO A 644 -1.80 29.66 -95.62
C PRO A 644 -0.79 30.60 -96.32
N PRO A 645 0.13 30.11 -97.16
CA PRO A 645 1.21 30.93 -97.72
C PRO A 645 0.70 32.03 -98.67
N THR A 646 -0.45 31.80 -99.31
CA THR A 646 -1.16 32.79 -100.12
C THR A 646 -2.67 32.67 -99.90
N ILE A 647 -3.33 33.77 -99.57
CA ILE A 647 -4.79 33.86 -99.44
C ILE A 647 -5.31 34.73 -100.60
N LEU A 648 -6.17 34.17 -101.44
CA LEU A 648 -6.80 34.91 -102.54
C LEU A 648 -7.96 35.75 -101.98
N LEU A 649 -7.96 37.03 -102.31
CA LEU A 649 -9.03 37.98 -101.98
C LEU A 649 -9.81 38.34 -103.27
N SER A 650 -10.84 39.18 -103.13
CA SER A 650 -11.59 39.71 -104.27
C SER A 650 -10.77 40.71 -105.11
N ASN A 651 -11.31 41.12 -106.26
CA ASN A 651 -10.77 42.18 -107.12
C ASN A 651 -9.29 42.01 -107.56
N ASN A 652 -8.86 40.77 -107.81
CA ASN A 652 -7.48 40.41 -108.15
C ASN A 652 -6.44 40.86 -107.10
N THR A 653 -6.79 40.76 -105.82
CA THR A 653 -5.90 41.03 -104.68
C THR A 653 -5.58 39.74 -103.92
N ARG A 654 -4.47 39.71 -103.19
CA ARG A 654 -4.06 38.57 -102.35
C ARG A 654 -3.28 39.02 -101.13
N LEU A 655 -3.32 38.21 -100.08
CA LEU A 655 -2.36 38.26 -98.98
C LEU A 655 -1.28 37.20 -99.23
N VAL A 656 -0.02 37.56 -99.05
CA VAL A 656 1.13 36.65 -99.12
C VAL A 656 1.79 36.63 -97.74
N PHE A 657 2.00 35.44 -97.18
CA PHE A 657 2.63 35.28 -95.88
C PHE A 657 4.09 35.76 -95.90
N THR A 658 4.50 36.55 -94.89
CA THR A 658 5.85 37.15 -94.81
C THR A 658 6.71 36.60 -93.69
N GLY A 659 6.16 35.82 -92.76
CA GLY A 659 6.86 35.31 -91.58
C GLY A 659 6.02 35.43 -90.30
N TRP A 660 6.43 34.70 -89.27
CA TRP A 660 5.83 34.76 -87.94
C TRP A 660 6.56 35.77 -87.04
N THR A 661 5.83 36.41 -86.13
CA THR A 661 6.40 37.18 -85.02
C THR A 661 6.03 36.53 -83.67
N GLY A 662 6.85 36.75 -82.65
CA GLY A 662 6.66 36.20 -81.29
C GLY A 662 7.25 34.80 -81.04
N TYR A 663 7.53 34.03 -82.09
CA TYR A 663 8.33 32.79 -82.05
C TYR A 663 9.18 32.67 -83.33
N GLU A 664 10.31 31.97 -83.26
CA GLU A 664 11.25 31.81 -84.38
C GLU A 664 10.74 30.73 -85.36
N CYS A 665 9.90 31.14 -86.31
CA CYS A 665 9.38 30.30 -87.39
C CYS A 665 9.53 31.02 -88.74
N GLY A 666 10.43 30.52 -89.60
CA GLY A 666 10.65 31.06 -90.95
C GLY A 666 9.67 30.55 -91.99
N ASP A 667 9.19 29.31 -91.82
CA ASP A 667 8.21 28.68 -92.72
C ASP A 667 6.76 29.04 -92.34
N PRO A 668 5.79 28.93 -93.29
CA PRO A 668 4.37 29.09 -92.97
C PRO A 668 3.86 28.06 -91.95
N LEU A 669 4.51 26.90 -91.86
CA LEU A 669 4.29 25.90 -90.82
C LEU A 669 5.17 26.21 -89.59
N CYS A 670 4.57 26.68 -88.51
CA CYS A 670 5.27 26.94 -87.25
C CYS A 670 5.06 25.79 -86.26
N ASN A 671 6.16 25.14 -85.88
CA ASN A 671 6.17 24.03 -84.92
C ASN A 671 6.87 24.47 -83.62
N ILE A 672 6.05 24.77 -82.61
CA ILE A 672 6.49 25.14 -81.27
C ILE A 672 6.80 23.85 -80.52
N THR A 673 8.09 23.52 -80.39
CA THR A 673 8.54 22.21 -79.86
C THR A 673 8.27 22.00 -78.36
N SER A 674 8.18 23.07 -77.56
CA SER A 674 7.92 22.99 -76.13
C SER A 674 7.43 24.33 -75.56
N ILE A 675 6.18 24.36 -75.07
CA ILE A 675 5.58 25.55 -74.46
C ILE A 675 5.95 25.62 -72.97
N SER A 676 6.84 26.54 -72.62
CA SER A 676 7.35 26.78 -71.26
C SER A 676 7.03 28.17 -70.68
N LYS A 677 6.38 29.01 -71.49
CA LYS A 677 5.93 30.38 -71.18
C LYS A 677 4.69 30.70 -72.04
N PRO A 678 3.92 31.76 -71.74
CA PRO A 678 2.92 32.27 -72.66
C PRO A 678 3.56 32.69 -73.99
N ILE A 679 2.85 32.50 -75.10
CA ILE A 679 3.32 32.88 -76.44
C ILE A 679 2.19 33.63 -77.13
N ASN A 680 2.48 34.84 -77.60
CA ASN A 680 1.65 35.55 -78.55
C ASN A 680 2.32 35.37 -79.91
N LEU A 681 1.65 34.70 -80.84
CA LEU A 681 2.17 34.36 -82.16
C LEU A 681 1.34 35.12 -83.21
N GLU A 682 1.98 35.92 -84.05
CA GLU A 682 1.28 36.75 -85.04
C GLU A 682 1.82 36.47 -86.45
N ALA A 683 0.90 36.21 -87.38
CA ALA A 683 1.20 35.87 -88.77
C ALA A 683 1.27 37.15 -89.61
N GLY A 684 2.46 37.50 -90.06
CA GLY A 684 2.66 38.62 -90.98
C GLY A 684 2.17 38.29 -92.39
N TYR A 685 1.41 39.21 -92.99
CA TYR A 685 0.96 39.12 -94.37
C TYR A 685 1.18 40.44 -95.12
N ARG A 686 1.75 40.34 -96.33
CA ARG A 686 1.85 41.43 -97.31
C ARG A 686 0.62 41.44 -98.20
N PHE A 687 0.04 42.61 -98.41
CA PHE A 687 -1.03 42.82 -99.38
C PHE A 687 -0.45 43.07 -100.77
N GLU A 688 -0.89 42.30 -101.75
CA GLU A 688 -0.50 42.44 -103.15
C GLU A 688 -1.74 42.52 -104.05
N TRP A 689 -1.61 43.18 -105.19
CA TRP A 689 -2.65 43.25 -106.21
C TRP A 689 -2.08 43.03 -107.61
N LEU A 690 -2.92 42.53 -108.51
CA LEU A 690 -2.56 42.40 -109.92
C LEU A 690 -2.67 43.78 -110.59
N ALA A 691 -1.56 44.29 -111.09
CA ALA A 691 -1.49 45.56 -111.80
C ALA A 691 -1.02 45.36 -113.24
N LYS A 692 -1.48 46.23 -114.14
CA LYS A 692 -1.11 46.28 -115.55
C LYS A 692 -0.08 47.37 -115.79
N ILE A 693 1.02 47.02 -116.43
CA ILE A 693 2.19 47.87 -116.52
C ILE A 693 2.32 48.47 -117.93
N HIS A 694 2.14 49.78 -118.01
CA HIS A 694 2.25 50.55 -119.24
C HIS A 694 3.61 51.23 -119.32
N VAL A 695 4.33 51.07 -120.44
CA VAL A 695 5.64 51.69 -120.63
C VAL A 695 5.51 52.88 -121.57
N MET A 696 5.90 54.06 -121.10
CA MET A 696 5.64 55.35 -121.73
C MET A 696 6.94 56.03 -122.14
N GLY A 697 7.01 56.55 -123.36
CA GLY A 697 8.14 57.35 -123.84
C GLY A 697 8.24 58.70 -123.12
N TYR A 698 9.37 59.39 -123.31
CA TYR A 698 9.59 60.72 -122.74
C TYR A 698 8.69 61.80 -123.38
N ASP A 699 8.03 61.46 -124.48
CA ASP A 699 6.98 62.23 -125.15
C ASP A 699 5.56 61.93 -124.64
N GLY A 700 5.39 60.98 -123.70
CA GLY A 700 4.10 60.61 -123.13
C GLY A 700 3.29 59.59 -123.94
N GLU A 701 3.90 58.95 -124.96
CA GLU A 701 3.26 57.97 -125.83
C GLU A 701 3.69 56.53 -125.47
N PRO A 702 2.82 55.50 -125.62
CA PRO A 702 3.14 54.13 -125.21
C PRO A 702 4.21 53.48 -126.11
N VAL A 703 5.25 52.91 -125.50
CA VAL A 703 6.39 52.26 -126.17
C VAL A 703 6.28 50.74 -126.03
N LYS A 704 5.94 50.08 -127.13
CA LYS A 704 5.89 48.61 -127.21
C LYS A 704 7.28 47.99 -127.31
N GLU A 705 7.39 46.71 -126.96
CA GLU A 705 8.63 45.91 -127.02
C GLU A 705 9.74 46.42 -126.06
N VAL A 706 9.34 46.80 -124.84
CA VAL A 706 10.26 47.11 -123.73
C VAL A 706 10.17 46.02 -122.66
N ASP A 707 11.33 45.49 -122.28
CA ASP A 707 11.49 44.66 -121.08
C ASP A 707 12.03 45.54 -119.94
N VAL A 708 11.42 45.43 -118.76
CA VAL A 708 11.71 46.24 -117.56
C VAL A 708 11.99 45.33 -116.36
N ILE A 709 12.99 45.69 -115.56
CA ILE A 709 13.27 45.07 -114.26
C ILE A 709 12.92 46.09 -113.17
N LEU A 710 11.91 45.75 -112.38
CA LEU A 710 11.49 46.48 -111.19
C LEU A 710 12.08 45.80 -109.94
N ARG A 711 12.55 46.58 -108.97
CA ARG A 711 13.10 46.06 -107.73
C ARG A 711 12.61 46.81 -106.49
N CYS A 712 12.23 46.10 -105.44
CA CYS A 712 11.89 46.63 -104.13
C CYS A 712 12.62 45.80 -103.05
N GLY A 713 13.72 46.35 -102.51
CA GLY A 713 14.58 45.61 -101.58
C GLY A 713 15.24 44.40 -102.27
N ASP A 714 14.95 43.20 -101.76
CA ASP A 714 15.41 41.93 -102.31
C ASP A 714 14.45 41.33 -103.36
N ASP A 715 13.17 41.73 -103.36
CA ASP A 715 12.21 41.30 -104.37
C ASP A 715 12.49 42.01 -105.71
N SER A 716 12.56 41.23 -106.79
CA SER A 716 12.72 41.73 -108.16
C SER A 716 11.74 41.07 -109.12
N VAL A 717 11.14 41.89 -109.99
CA VAL A 717 10.08 41.50 -110.90
C VAL A 717 10.49 41.91 -112.32
N ARG A 718 10.46 40.95 -113.25
CA ARG A 718 10.66 41.20 -114.68
C ARG A 718 9.31 41.37 -115.36
N VAL A 719 9.18 42.42 -116.14
CA VAL A 719 7.90 42.90 -116.68
C VAL A 719 8.08 43.31 -118.14
N ALA A 720 7.21 42.84 -119.03
CA ALA A 720 7.15 43.33 -120.40
C ALA A 720 6.10 44.45 -120.52
N SER A 721 6.25 45.37 -121.47
CA SER A 721 5.24 46.40 -121.74
C SER A 721 3.85 45.80 -121.99
N ASP A 722 2.82 46.44 -121.43
CA ASP A 722 1.40 46.05 -121.44
C ASP A 722 1.07 44.72 -120.72
N SER A 723 2.04 44.10 -120.02
CA SER A 723 1.81 42.88 -119.23
C SER A 723 1.19 43.16 -117.85
N THR A 724 0.58 42.13 -117.25
CA THR A 724 0.08 42.16 -115.87
C THR A 724 1.01 41.39 -114.94
N THR A 725 1.24 41.93 -113.74
CA THR A 725 2.05 41.30 -112.70
C THR A 725 1.52 41.63 -111.30
N TRP A 726 1.92 40.85 -110.30
CA TRP A 726 1.64 41.16 -108.90
C TRP A 726 2.59 42.25 -108.42
N ILE A 727 2.02 43.29 -107.81
CA ILE A 727 2.73 44.43 -107.23
C ILE A 727 2.24 44.62 -105.79
N TYR A 728 3.09 45.21 -104.95
CA TYR A 728 2.75 45.70 -103.63
C TYR A 728 3.28 47.12 -103.42
N GLU A 729 2.82 47.78 -102.36
CA GLU A 729 3.14 49.17 -102.04
C GLU A 729 4.63 49.31 -101.66
N CYS A 730 5.40 49.99 -102.51
CA CYS A 730 6.83 50.21 -102.33
C CYS A 730 7.36 51.34 -103.24
N ASN A 731 8.55 51.84 -102.93
CA ASN A 731 9.42 52.56 -103.87
C ASN A 731 10.13 51.55 -104.78
N TRP A 732 9.55 51.26 -105.94
CA TRP A 732 10.11 50.34 -106.93
C TRP A 732 11.17 51.04 -107.78
N LEU A 733 12.42 50.58 -107.71
CA LEU A 733 13.50 51.06 -108.59
C LEU A 733 13.37 50.42 -109.97
N VAL A 734 13.38 51.24 -111.03
CA VAL A 734 13.57 50.78 -112.41
C VAL A 734 15.07 50.50 -112.60
N GLU A 735 15.49 49.28 -112.28
CA GLU A 735 16.90 48.84 -112.27
C GLU A 735 17.47 48.74 -113.70
N ASN A 736 16.64 48.29 -114.65
CA ASN A 736 16.97 48.21 -116.07
C ASN A 736 15.69 48.33 -116.92
N ALA A 737 15.74 49.00 -118.07
CA ALA A 737 14.72 48.96 -119.11
C ALA A 737 15.39 48.94 -120.49
N THR A 738 15.08 47.93 -121.31
CA THR A 738 15.69 47.71 -122.63
C THR A 738 14.67 47.71 -123.74
N TRP A 739 14.94 48.49 -124.79
CA TRP A 739 14.08 48.61 -125.98
C TRP A 739 14.91 48.38 -127.25
N LYS A 740 14.56 47.37 -128.05
CA LYS A 740 15.23 47.03 -129.33
C LYS A 740 16.77 46.96 -129.26
N GLY A 741 17.29 46.50 -128.12
CA GLY A 741 18.74 46.39 -127.86
C GLY A 741 19.42 47.64 -127.28
N PHE A 742 18.69 48.73 -127.06
CA PHE A 742 19.20 49.95 -126.43
C PHE A 742 18.80 50.02 -124.94
N ASP A 743 19.71 50.51 -124.08
CA ASP A 743 19.37 50.93 -122.71
C ASP A 743 18.50 52.21 -122.78
N VAL A 744 17.26 52.10 -122.29
CA VAL A 744 16.31 53.21 -122.19
C VAL A 744 15.93 53.50 -120.73
N SER A 745 16.70 52.98 -119.78
CA SER A 745 16.44 53.07 -118.34
C SER A 745 16.36 54.52 -117.86
N PRO A 746 15.30 54.92 -117.14
CA PRO A 746 15.26 56.22 -116.45
C PRO A 746 16.20 56.24 -115.23
N LYS A 747 16.49 55.06 -114.65
CA LYS A 747 17.23 54.85 -113.38
C LYS A 747 16.63 55.68 -112.24
N GLN A 748 15.30 55.67 -112.18
CA GLN A 748 14.46 56.39 -111.21
C GLN A 748 13.63 55.40 -110.40
N SER A 749 13.31 55.75 -109.15
CA SER A 749 12.35 55.05 -108.31
C SER A 749 10.93 55.56 -108.53
N LEU A 750 9.98 54.65 -108.71
CA LEU A 750 8.54 54.91 -108.77
C LEU A 750 7.90 54.47 -107.45
N TYR A 751 7.28 55.40 -106.71
CA TYR A 751 6.36 55.01 -105.64
C TYR A 751 5.07 54.49 -106.27
N ILE A 752 4.59 53.34 -105.80
CA ILE A 752 3.35 52.74 -106.31
C ILE A 752 2.35 52.65 -105.15
N GLU A 753 1.32 53.49 -105.22
CA GLU A 753 0.24 53.55 -104.22
C GLU A 753 -0.56 52.25 -104.15
N LYS A 754 -1.02 51.90 -102.94
CA LYS A 754 -1.77 50.67 -102.67
C LYS A 754 -3.01 50.52 -103.54
N GLY A 755 -3.00 49.50 -104.40
CA GLY A 755 -4.14 49.15 -105.26
C GLY A 755 -4.16 49.82 -106.64
N ALA A 756 -3.09 50.53 -107.04
CA ALA A 756 -2.97 51.12 -108.38
C ALA A 756 -3.03 50.05 -109.50
N GLN A 757 -4.16 49.95 -110.21
CA GLN A 757 -4.40 48.90 -111.21
C GLN A 757 -3.67 49.12 -112.54
N GLU A 758 -3.38 50.35 -112.92
CA GLU A 758 -2.59 50.71 -114.09
C GLU A 758 -1.38 51.55 -113.64
N ILE A 759 -0.18 51.16 -114.07
CA ILE A 759 1.09 51.71 -113.59
C ILE A 759 1.94 52.13 -114.79
N SER A 760 2.20 53.43 -114.92
CA SER A 760 2.95 54.01 -116.03
C SER A 760 4.44 54.17 -115.70
N ILE A 761 5.30 53.44 -116.40
CA ILE A 761 6.76 53.51 -116.28
C ILE A 761 7.35 54.39 -117.39
N PRO A 762 8.00 55.52 -117.08
CA PRO A 762 8.65 56.36 -118.07
C PRO A 762 9.97 55.73 -118.56
N VAL A 763 10.23 55.75 -119.87
CA VAL A 763 11.47 55.30 -120.49
C VAL A 763 12.04 56.33 -121.46
N ARG A 764 13.36 56.28 -121.66
CA ARG A 764 14.14 57.27 -122.42
C ARG A 764 14.08 57.06 -123.93
N VAL A 765 12.87 56.98 -124.47
CA VAL A 765 12.57 56.96 -125.92
C VAL A 765 11.94 58.30 -126.32
N PHE A 766 12.29 58.80 -127.51
CA PHE A 766 12.07 60.20 -127.89
C PHE A 766 11.58 60.38 -129.34
N LYS A 767 11.10 61.58 -129.67
CA LYS A 767 10.85 62.07 -131.05
C LYS A 767 11.59 63.40 -131.27
N ALA A 768 11.97 63.69 -132.52
CA ALA A 768 12.77 64.86 -132.89
C ALA A 768 12.17 65.67 -134.06
N GLY A 769 12.74 66.86 -134.32
CA GLY A 769 12.43 67.71 -135.46
C GLY A 769 13.60 68.63 -135.84
N PHE A 770 13.71 68.93 -137.13
CA PHE A 770 14.85 69.63 -137.75
C PHE A 770 14.37 70.83 -138.56
N ARG A 771 15.24 71.83 -138.67
CA ARG A 771 15.00 73.04 -139.47
C ARG A 771 16.22 73.36 -140.31
N VAL A 772 16.00 73.60 -141.60
CA VAL A 772 17.03 73.87 -142.60
C VAL A 772 16.92 75.31 -143.08
N THR A 773 18.03 76.04 -142.99
CA THR A 773 18.15 77.43 -143.47
C THR A 773 19.43 77.62 -144.29
N ASP A 774 19.51 78.71 -145.06
CA ASP A 774 20.78 79.18 -145.61
C ASP A 774 21.62 79.98 -144.59
N TYR A 775 22.84 80.39 -144.96
CA TYR A 775 23.71 81.22 -144.12
C TYR A 775 23.19 82.66 -143.87
N LEU A 776 22.18 83.14 -144.59
CA LEU A 776 21.50 84.42 -144.31
C LEU A 776 20.22 84.24 -143.49
N GLY A 777 19.87 82.99 -143.12
CA GLY A 777 18.72 82.65 -142.30
C GLY A 777 17.42 82.42 -143.07
N PHE A 778 17.44 82.41 -144.42
CA PHE A 778 16.24 82.10 -145.20
C PHE A 778 15.91 80.60 -145.09
N PRO A 779 14.63 80.21 -144.93
CA PRO A 779 14.21 78.82 -144.85
C PRO A 779 14.42 78.09 -146.19
N VAL A 780 14.77 76.81 -146.13
CA VAL A 780 15.06 76.00 -147.33
C VAL A 780 13.99 74.93 -147.51
N LYS A 781 13.08 75.19 -148.44
CA LYS A 781 12.06 74.26 -148.93
C LYS A 781 12.69 73.11 -149.73
N ASP A 782 12.11 71.91 -149.66
CA ASP A 782 12.48 70.72 -150.43
C ASP A 782 13.93 70.21 -150.20
N ALA A 783 14.54 70.55 -149.07
CA ALA A 783 15.80 69.94 -148.63
C ALA A 783 15.52 68.53 -148.07
N GLU A 784 16.30 67.56 -148.50
CA GLU A 784 16.15 66.14 -148.15
C GLU A 784 16.91 65.85 -146.85
N VAL A 785 16.21 65.38 -145.83
CA VAL A 785 16.69 65.21 -144.45
C VAL A 785 16.70 63.72 -144.09
N ILE A 786 17.88 63.18 -143.85
CA ILE A 786 18.10 61.76 -143.53
C ILE A 786 18.68 61.65 -142.13
N VAL A 787 17.98 60.99 -141.21
CA VAL A 787 18.47 60.70 -139.85
C VAL A 787 18.95 59.26 -139.78
N SER A 788 20.15 59.05 -139.26
CA SER A 788 20.80 57.74 -139.18
C SER A 788 21.54 57.52 -137.86
N LEU A 789 21.68 56.26 -137.47
CA LEU A 789 22.65 55.82 -136.47
C LEU A 789 24.08 56.03 -137.02
N MET A 790 25.07 56.19 -136.12
CA MET A 790 26.47 56.41 -136.52
C MET A 790 27.09 55.27 -137.35
N ASN A 791 26.49 54.08 -137.35
CA ASN A 791 26.86 52.94 -138.17
C ASN A 791 26.32 53.00 -139.63
N GLY A 792 25.55 54.04 -139.98
CA GLY A 792 24.92 54.22 -141.30
C GLY A 792 23.51 53.66 -141.44
N THR A 793 22.93 53.03 -140.42
CA THR A 793 21.52 52.59 -140.47
C THR A 793 20.59 53.80 -140.45
N VAL A 794 19.83 54.01 -141.53
CA VAL A 794 18.82 55.07 -141.63
C VAL A 794 17.65 54.76 -140.68
N LEU A 795 17.31 55.73 -139.82
CA LEU A 795 16.14 55.70 -138.94
C LEU A 795 14.96 56.50 -139.52
N TYR A 796 15.24 57.50 -140.37
CA TYR A 796 14.23 58.32 -141.04
C TYR A 796 14.81 58.98 -142.30
N GLU A 797 13.96 59.16 -143.32
CA GLU A 797 14.24 59.92 -144.54
C GLU A 797 12.99 60.70 -144.94
N GLY A 798 13.15 61.98 -145.30
CA GLY A 798 12.04 62.88 -145.63
C GLY A 798 12.52 64.19 -146.24
N LYS A 799 11.60 65.17 -146.43
CA LYS A 799 11.94 66.50 -147.00
C LYS A 799 11.33 67.63 -146.18
N THR A 800 11.98 68.80 -146.18
CA THR A 800 11.48 70.00 -145.50
C THR A 800 10.29 70.63 -146.21
N ALA A 801 9.32 71.08 -145.41
CA ALA A 801 8.20 71.89 -145.91
C ALA A 801 8.65 73.31 -146.31
N GLU A 802 7.71 74.14 -146.79
CA GLU A 802 8.01 75.50 -147.29
C GLU A 802 8.65 76.43 -146.25
N ASN A 803 8.42 76.18 -144.96
CA ASN A 803 9.04 76.88 -143.83
C ASN A 803 10.45 76.39 -143.47
N GLY A 804 10.97 75.39 -144.20
CA GLY A 804 12.27 74.76 -143.95
C GLY A 804 12.26 73.71 -142.83
N GLU A 805 11.12 73.26 -142.33
CA GLU A 805 11.04 72.34 -141.18
C GLU A 805 10.56 70.93 -141.51
N VAL A 806 10.89 69.98 -140.63
CA VAL A 806 10.34 68.61 -140.58
C VAL A 806 10.25 68.15 -139.12
N TRP A 807 9.13 67.51 -138.74
CA TRP A 807 8.77 67.19 -137.34
C TRP A 807 8.28 65.74 -137.17
N ASN A 808 8.07 65.30 -135.93
CA ASN A 808 7.59 63.96 -135.54
C ASN A 808 8.49 62.79 -135.98
N ILE A 809 9.81 63.00 -136.00
CA ILE A 809 10.76 61.97 -136.42
C ILE A 809 11.11 61.07 -135.24
N GLY A 810 10.64 59.82 -135.27
CA GLY A 810 10.90 58.79 -134.27
C GLY A 810 9.86 57.67 -134.27
N PRO A 811 9.84 56.79 -133.25
CA PRO A 811 10.66 56.83 -132.03
C PRO A 811 12.17 56.63 -132.27
N LEU A 812 12.99 57.37 -131.52
CA LEU A 812 14.45 57.36 -131.61
C LEU A 812 15.09 56.97 -130.25
N PRO A 813 16.19 56.20 -130.26
CA PRO A 813 16.93 55.82 -129.05
C PRO A 813 17.78 56.98 -128.49
N PRO A 814 18.16 56.96 -127.20
CA PRO A 814 18.87 58.05 -126.51
C PRO A 814 20.39 58.05 -126.78
N CYS A 815 20.78 58.01 -128.05
CA CYS A 815 22.18 57.96 -128.49
C CYS A 815 22.53 59.14 -129.43
N ASP A 816 23.80 59.23 -129.82
CA ASP A 816 24.24 60.18 -130.84
C ASP A 816 23.79 59.70 -132.23
N LEU A 817 23.14 60.59 -132.96
CA LEU A 817 22.64 60.35 -134.32
C LEU A 817 23.29 61.33 -135.31
N ARG A 818 23.28 60.97 -136.59
CA ARG A 818 23.72 61.80 -137.71
C ARG A 818 22.50 62.22 -138.54
N VAL A 819 22.39 63.52 -138.81
CA VAL A 819 21.54 64.03 -139.89
C VAL A 819 22.40 64.38 -141.09
N GLU A 820 22.01 63.93 -142.27
CA GLU A 820 22.45 64.50 -143.55
C GLU A 820 21.32 65.34 -144.14
N VAL A 821 21.67 66.50 -144.70
CA VAL A 821 20.74 67.42 -145.37
C VAL A 821 21.27 67.75 -146.76
N ARG A 822 20.50 67.42 -147.79
CA ARG A 822 20.88 67.57 -149.20
C ARG A 822 19.98 68.61 -149.87
N TYR A 823 20.60 69.60 -150.51
CA TYR A 823 19.88 70.66 -151.23
C TYR A 823 20.70 71.22 -152.38
N LEU A 824 20.11 71.27 -153.58
CA LEU A 824 20.81 71.56 -154.84
C LEU A 824 22.08 70.69 -154.97
N TRP A 825 23.24 71.28 -155.20
CA TRP A 825 24.55 70.61 -155.26
C TRP A 825 25.32 70.64 -153.93
N PHE A 826 24.64 70.90 -152.80
CA PHE A 826 25.23 70.93 -151.46
C PHE A 826 24.71 69.76 -150.61
N ASN A 827 25.63 69.14 -149.85
CA ASN A 827 25.31 68.20 -148.78
C ASN A 827 25.91 68.73 -147.48
N SER A 828 25.12 68.72 -146.40
CA SER A 828 25.48 69.27 -145.08
C SER A 828 25.12 68.24 -144.01
N SER A 829 26.12 67.70 -143.31
CA SER A 829 25.92 66.66 -142.29
C SER A 829 26.22 67.18 -140.89
N LYS A 830 25.39 66.84 -139.91
CA LYS A 830 25.53 67.26 -138.52
C LYS A 830 25.19 66.12 -137.56
N THR A 831 26.04 65.92 -136.56
CA THR A 831 25.81 64.98 -135.46
C THR A 831 25.12 65.67 -134.29
N PHE A 832 24.22 64.97 -133.60
CA PHE A 832 23.46 65.50 -132.49
C PHE A 832 23.08 64.39 -131.48
N ASN A 833 22.88 64.78 -130.22
CA ASN A 833 22.26 63.93 -129.21
C ASN A 833 20.85 64.46 -128.91
N ILE A 834 19.90 63.55 -128.71
CA ILE A 834 18.48 63.90 -128.56
C ILE A 834 18.10 64.46 -127.18
N GLY A 835 18.97 64.34 -126.18
CA GLY A 835 18.66 64.65 -124.77
C GLY A 835 18.23 66.08 -124.40
N ASN A 836 18.02 67.00 -125.35
CA ASN A 836 17.46 68.33 -125.12
C ASN A 836 16.60 68.83 -126.30
N SER A 837 15.28 68.95 -126.09
CA SER A 837 14.30 69.31 -127.12
C SER A 837 14.33 70.80 -127.51
N ARG A 838 15.01 71.14 -128.62
CA ARG A 838 14.87 72.40 -129.38
C ARG A 838 15.01 72.09 -130.88
N PRO A 839 14.40 72.85 -131.81
CA PRO A 839 14.49 72.56 -133.25
C PRO A 839 15.95 72.52 -133.71
N ILE A 840 16.36 71.38 -134.28
CA ILE A 840 17.77 71.12 -134.59
C ILE A 840 18.10 71.79 -135.91
N MET A 841 18.75 72.95 -135.83
CA MET A 841 19.16 73.76 -136.98
C MET A 841 20.29 73.08 -137.75
N VAL A 842 20.10 72.92 -139.06
CA VAL A 842 21.13 72.54 -140.04
C VAL A 842 21.20 73.62 -141.12
N MET A 843 22.40 73.99 -141.57
CA MET A 843 22.59 75.08 -142.54
C MET A 843 23.15 74.57 -143.87
N VAL A 844 22.75 75.20 -144.97
CA VAL A 844 23.32 75.04 -146.31
C VAL A 844 23.85 76.38 -146.85
N PRO A 845 24.77 76.41 -147.83
CA PRO A 845 25.51 77.64 -148.11
C PRO A 845 24.71 78.81 -148.71
N ILE A 846 23.70 78.53 -149.52
CA ILE A 846 22.90 79.55 -150.22
C ILE A 846 21.51 79.00 -150.58
N SER A 847 20.47 79.84 -150.61
CA SER A 847 19.15 79.49 -151.14
C SER A 847 18.90 80.13 -152.50
N LEU A 848 17.92 79.62 -153.26
CA LEU A 848 17.46 80.28 -154.49
C LEU A 848 17.01 81.73 -154.23
N THR A 849 16.40 81.98 -153.07
CA THR A 849 16.02 83.30 -152.56
C THR A 849 17.22 84.28 -152.48
N THR A 850 18.39 83.82 -152.03
CA THR A 850 19.60 84.66 -151.99
C THR A 850 20.02 85.12 -153.39
N ILE A 851 19.97 84.20 -154.36
CA ILE A 851 20.50 84.39 -155.71
C ILE A 851 19.70 85.48 -156.45
N TYR A 852 18.37 85.49 -156.33
CA TYR A 852 17.53 86.51 -156.96
C TYR A 852 17.77 87.92 -156.39
N ILE A 853 17.99 88.06 -155.09
CA ILE A 853 18.18 89.38 -154.44
C ILE A 853 19.48 90.04 -154.91
N SER A 854 20.57 89.27 -155.05
CA SER A 854 21.88 89.80 -155.42
C SER A 854 21.96 90.43 -156.83
N VAL A 855 21.12 89.99 -157.77
CA VAL A 855 21.11 90.51 -159.16
C VAL A 855 20.44 91.89 -159.27
N GLY A 856 19.48 92.21 -158.39
CA GLY A 856 18.73 93.48 -158.46
C GLY A 856 19.54 94.71 -158.02
N ILE A 857 20.51 94.53 -157.12
CA ILE A 857 21.19 95.63 -156.40
C ILE A 857 22.20 96.35 -157.31
N THR A 858 22.91 95.63 -158.18
CA THR A 858 23.96 96.20 -159.05
C THR A 858 23.43 97.23 -160.05
N SER A 859 22.18 97.08 -160.49
CA SER A 859 21.57 97.92 -161.53
C SER A 859 21.15 99.31 -161.02
N LEU A 860 20.97 99.49 -159.71
CA LEU A 860 20.45 100.74 -159.13
C LEU A 860 21.54 101.77 -158.79
N LEU A 861 22.75 101.29 -158.47
CA LEU A 861 23.85 102.11 -157.94
C LEU A 861 24.52 103.02 -158.98
N THR A 862 24.49 102.64 -160.26
CA THR A 862 25.06 103.44 -161.36
C THR A 862 24.27 104.71 -161.64
N ALA A 863 22.94 104.66 -161.52
CA ALA A 863 22.07 105.82 -161.75
C ALA A 863 22.19 106.89 -160.64
N LEU A 864 22.38 106.45 -159.39
CA LEU A 864 22.28 107.34 -158.23
C LEU A 864 23.46 108.34 -158.11
N MET A 865 24.67 107.94 -158.52
CA MET A 865 25.86 108.78 -158.38
C MET A 865 25.84 110.06 -159.24
N MET A 866 25.13 110.08 -160.38
CA MET A 866 24.94 111.32 -161.16
C MET A 866 24.04 112.35 -160.46
N PHE A 867 23.11 111.91 -159.60
CA PHE A 867 22.17 112.81 -158.92
C PHE A 867 22.76 113.44 -157.65
N THR A 868 23.65 112.72 -156.95
CA THR A 868 24.22 113.16 -155.67
C THR A 868 25.14 114.38 -155.73
N ALA A 869 25.60 114.79 -156.91
CA ALA A 869 26.36 116.03 -157.09
C ALA A 869 25.52 117.31 -156.85
N TYR A 870 24.19 117.23 -156.94
CA TYR A 870 23.32 118.41 -157.04
C TYR A 870 22.83 119.00 -155.70
N ARG A 871 22.75 118.21 -154.62
CA ARG A 871 21.81 118.51 -153.49
C ARG A 871 22.43 118.66 -152.08
N ARG A 872 23.71 119.04 -151.96
CA ARG A 872 24.49 119.00 -150.71
C ARG A 872 24.39 120.28 -149.85
N ARG A 873 23.19 120.70 -149.37
CA ARG A 873 23.03 122.05 -148.73
C ARG A 873 21.89 122.25 -147.67
N ARG A 874 21.70 121.41 -146.61
CA ARG A 874 20.95 121.81 -145.37
C ARG A 874 20.95 120.90 -144.10
N GLU A 875 20.76 121.55 -142.93
CA GLU A 875 20.52 121.20 -141.49
C GLU A 875 19.61 119.96 -141.14
N THR A 876 19.58 119.21 -139.99
CA THR A 876 19.98 119.24 -138.53
C THR A 876 18.97 119.87 -137.51
N LEU A 877 18.71 119.46 -136.23
CA LEU A 877 19.29 118.49 -135.23
C LEU A 877 18.34 118.26 -133.97
N LYS A 878 18.69 117.36 -132.99
CA LYS A 878 18.28 117.24 -131.52
C LYS A 878 17.14 116.26 -131.02
N GLN A 879 16.64 116.40 -129.74
CA GLN A 879 16.54 115.38 -128.62
C GLN A 879 15.38 115.72 -127.56
N GLU A 880 14.95 115.09 -126.41
CA GLU A 880 15.28 113.97 -125.42
C GLU A 880 14.16 113.74 -124.30
N TYR A 881 14.30 112.84 -123.27
CA TYR A 881 13.77 112.81 -121.82
C TYR A 881 12.90 111.65 -121.13
N ARG A 882 13.33 111.16 -119.92
CA ARG A 882 12.69 110.57 -118.64
C ARG A 882 11.69 109.35 -118.56
N GLU A 883 11.30 108.72 -117.40
CA GLU A 883 11.97 108.02 -116.22
C GLU A 883 10.99 107.60 -115.03
N TYR A 884 11.02 106.37 -114.41
CA TYR A 884 10.41 105.99 -113.07
C TYR A 884 10.66 104.52 -112.55
N TYR A 885 10.87 104.25 -111.22
CA TYR A 885 11.06 102.94 -110.47
C TYR A 885 10.94 103.17 -108.90
N GLU A 886 10.71 102.28 -107.88
CA GLU A 886 10.24 100.86 -107.70
C GLU A 886 9.75 100.48 -106.22
N ILE A 887 10.18 99.34 -105.58
CA ILE A 887 9.75 98.66 -104.29
C ILE A 887 10.90 98.64 -103.20
N PRO A 888 10.98 97.85 -102.06
CA PRO A 888 10.06 97.13 -101.12
C PRO A 888 10.30 97.58 -99.61
N PRO A 889 10.65 96.79 -98.53
CA PRO A 889 10.27 95.47 -97.95
C PRO A 889 9.97 95.39 -96.39
N ALA A 890 9.43 94.24 -95.90
CA ALA A 890 9.55 93.54 -94.58
C ALA A 890 9.42 94.23 -93.17
N TYR A 891 8.96 93.49 -92.12
CA TYR A 891 8.78 93.99 -90.73
C TYR A 891 9.25 93.06 -89.56
N PRO A 892 9.89 93.61 -88.50
CA PRO A 892 10.16 93.01 -87.16
C PRO A 892 9.13 93.55 -86.09
N PRO A 893 9.33 93.74 -84.74
CA PRO A 893 10.50 93.56 -83.84
C PRO A 893 10.29 92.81 -82.44
N PRO A 894 10.37 93.37 -81.17
CA PRO A 894 11.42 92.93 -80.21
C PRO A 894 11.01 92.87 -78.65
N PRO A 895 11.79 93.26 -77.59
CA PRO A 895 11.89 92.45 -76.32
C PRO A 895 11.95 93.27 -74.97
N SER A 896 12.62 92.71 -73.92
CA SER A 896 13.31 93.39 -72.77
C SER A 896 12.49 93.80 -71.51
N PRO A 897 13.11 94.22 -70.38
CA PRO A 897 14.01 93.51 -69.41
C PRO A 897 13.56 93.80 -67.92
N PRO A 898 14.37 93.96 -66.81
CA PRO A 898 15.75 93.53 -66.42
C PRO A 898 15.98 92.98 -64.94
N VAL A 899 17.13 92.34 -64.68
CA VAL A 899 18.08 92.48 -63.50
C VAL A 899 17.75 92.11 -62.01
N ALA A 900 18.74 91.45 -61.33
CA ALA A 900 19.10 91.38 -59.88
C ALA A 900 18.17 90.70 -58.83
N GLU A 901 18.57 90.29 -57.59
CA GLU A 901 19.85 89.77 -56.99
C GLU A 901 19.57 89.13 -55.59
N GLU A 902 20.51 88.31 -55.08
CA GLU A 902 20.81 87.96 -53.66
C GLU A 902 19.77 87.32 -52.69
N GLU A 903 20.21 87.10 -51.44
CA GLU A 903 19.68 86.22 -50.37
C GLU A 903 18.89 87.01 -49.29
N GLY A 904 18.25 86.32 -48.32
CA GLY A 904 17.89 87.00 -47.05
C GLY A 904 16.76 86.41 -46.19
N GLU A 905 17.02 86.40 -44.89
CA GLU A 905 16.17 86.19 -43.70
C GLU A 905 14.81 86.95 -43.70
N ALA A 906 13.71 86.47 -43.10
CA ALA A 906 13.38 86.09 -41.71
C ALA A 906 12.95 87.27 -40.79
N GLY A 907 12.27 86.95 -39.68
CA GLY A 907 11.65 87.89 -38.71
C GLY A 907 10.18 87.53 -38.43
N GLU A 908 9.79 87.02 -37.26
CA GLU A 908 9.67 87.68 -35.92
C GLU A 908 8.24 88.26 -35.69
N HIS A 909 7.68 88.34 -34.46
CA HIS A 909 8.25 88.86 -33.20
C HIS A 909 7.47 88.41 -31.93
N VAL A 910 8.15 88.49 -30.76
CA VAL A 910 7.64 88.95 -29.43
C VAL A 910 6.69 88.07 -28.57
N VAL A 911 6.68 88.06 -27.22
CA VAL A 911 7.67 87.96 -26.07
C VAL A 911 6.83 87.48 -24.83
N VAL A 912 7.50 87.01 -23.76
CA VAL A 912 7.10 87.02 -22.31
C VAL A 912 6.75 85.65 -21.68
N SER A 913 7.33 85.42 -20.50
CA SER A 913 7.06 84.33 -19.55
C SER A 913 6.72 84.92 -18.16
N VAL A 914 5.80 84.29 -17.41
CA VAL A 914 5.66 84.46 -15.93
C VAL A 914 5.18 83.14 -15.31
N GLU A 915 5.69 82.86 -14.12
CA GLU A 915 5.44 81.74 -13.20
C GLU A 915 4.02 81.60 -12.59
N ASP A 916 3.76 80.40 -12.05
CA ASP A 916 2.78 80.05 -10.99
C ASP A 916 1.26 80.21 -11.30
N VAL A 917 0.29 79.57 -10.62
CA VAL A 917 0.13 79.24 -9.18
C VAL A 917 -0.77 77.99 -8.96
N LEU A 918 -0.27 77.01 -8.17
CA LEU A 918 -0.97 76.04 -7.27
C LEU A 918 -2.14 75.16 -7.82
N LYS A 919 -2.30 73.90 -7.40
CA LYS A 919 -2.59 73.49 -6.01
C LYS A 919 -2.27 72.01 -5.70
N GLU A 920 -1.87 71.80 -4.45
CA GLU A 920 -2.06 70.61 -3.57
C GLU A 920 -1.75 69.20 -4.11
N ILE A 921 -0.78 68.43 -3.60
CA ILE A 921 -0.42 67.99 -2.21
C ILE A 921 -0.82 66.52 -2.00
N GLU A 922 0.18 65.71 -1.62
CA GLU A 922 0.22 64.64 -0.59
C GLU A 922 -0.98 63.67 -0.47
N ASP A 923 -0.83 62.35 -0.31
CA ASP A 923 0.21 61.52 0.35
C ASP A 923 0.37 60.16 -0.40
N GLU A 924 1.32 59.27 -0.09
CA GLU A 924 2.69 59.35 0.44
C GLU A 924 3.31 57.93 0.29
N GLU A 925 4.63 57.82 0.43
CA GLU A 925 5.45 56.61 0.62
C GLU A 925 5.16 55.43 -0.33
N LEU A 926 6.02 55.24 -1.35
CA LEU A 926 7.36 54.68 -1.13
C LEU A 926 7.36 53.48 -0.18
N ARG A 927 7.29 52.25 -0.73
CA ARG A 927 8.22 51.15 -0.36
C ARG A 927 8.10 49.94 -1.30
N LYS A 928 9.25 49.27 -1.51
CA LYS A 928 9.39 47.88 -2.01
C LYS A 928 9.06 47.57 -3.49
N LEU A 929 9.32 48.49 -4.42
CA LEU A 929 9.68 48.12 -5.81
C LEU A 929 11.04 48.70 -6.24
N LEU A 930 12.08 48.48 -5.42
CA LEU A 930 13.45 48.78 -5.80
C LEU A 930 14.47 47.68 -5.45
N LYS A 931 15.11 47.20 -6.52
CA LYS A 931 16.51 46.73 -6.65
C LYS A 931 16.82 45.24 -6.46
N GLU A 932 16.60 44.50 -7.55
CA GLU A 932 17.66 43.66 -8.13
C GLU A 932 18.69 44.54 -8.87
N ARG A 933 19.98 44.14 -8.86
CA ARG A 933 21.11 44.60 -9.74
C ARG A 933 21.46 46.11 -9.66
N ARG A 934 22.72 46.54 -9.47
CA ARG A 934 24.07 45.94 -9.62
C ARG A 934 24.84 46.13 -8.29
N LYS A 935 25.68 45.21 -7.77
CA LYS A 935 26.81 44.43 -8.33
C LYS A 935 28.07 45.28 -8.57
N ARG A 936 29.15 44.99 -7.81
CA ARG A 936 30.50 45.61 -7.75
C ARG A 936 30.60 46.99 -7.05
N SER A 937 30.70 46.95 -5.72
CA SER A 937 32.03 47.04 -5.08
C SER A 937 32.19 45.86 -4.11
#